data_AF-A0A8H7KW11-F1
#
_entry.id   AF-A0A8H7KW11-F1
#
_cell.length_a   1.000
_cell.length_b   1.000
_cell.length_c   1.000
_cell.angle_alpha   90.00
_cell.angle_beta   90.00
_cell.angle_gamma   90.00
#
_symmetry.space_group_name_H-M   'P 1'
#
loop_
_entity.id
_entity.type
_entity.pdbx_description
1 polymer ?
#
loop_
_entity_poly.entity_id
_entity_poly.type
_entity_poly.pdbx_seq_one_letter_code
_entity_poly.pdbx_strand_id
1 'polypeptide(L)'
;MDPFTPRCRVSARPFKVKFKPTYTPQIHPPQTPGYSSNTWATPQHQNDTLPDFSSPGMLTPRVPFNEFAAPWAPPGPAASPLRVSTAKHSDDSPSIGGKRRRRDSNAENLAPSGGEGTPLSLVAKIKELDKKIMRANAGLVKLQEERKELREAQGIRKYTPRQKIAEKLDKALNFLDDTCKWKLSDFLWHLSKLKDESGEDYHREHGHAEVMAIFLQGRCRHKPAAIIDAWFRSPDGCAANNLQLMYSTSTDFTEIKSIRAALTSFATQAVRKEIIKEAEEAIKPENGLHVSLKGKNDTKQVKWQDIGSATVAHVSALIQKNQPLLWALIMAVSGRRPRVRNGVQTERHRRPLETVCVHTILTLNFSRCQEARLLPTARGLLYFAFSAPVDLFSYNSRIAGMPAYTTIYKMLEELSKQESKLVQEHGRNPDLCSKTVIDNVQNYLRARDQRIGRENKLNVGIAATYIELPGVRPEALDLDDKQRQIAENKRQDVTVDQLLGFIDETHLDTFGPHVSLLYRTRGAKLPLPAEATKVHPLASSSIKETVTTELKAGLLDFLGQAGQQQGDYLRRLVLVGGDGLTYEKVLQLKQYMQFHNDAFESHEILEPGLPESFHSEWTGMSTAYEAHWSDMLSDDPGTMGHSAHKINRPGPSNLKKVDYYPAADLAFTILDMCMLDCWRIAFNADDIFEHFKKLAADGQLPEFEELEVIARKLYDAYSTTKAIHRAMKTQHDSSSKWDSFVPVGSAWTPPKSNKTNKAGSKGSNKKKQPCKTPPEPGIGDWTLARTIAFIRDFLWQREWAYATAEGDVGHVYEVMKLFLFVYAGSSHTNYTSYFLEGIIRLELESSRDPSANPDVAAQTGQTPIDAHRAIEAIGRCKALQTAATLYRSLQALYRAPQTPINSA
;
A
#
# COMPACT_ATOMS: atom_id res chain seq x y z
N MET A 1 17.03 29.03 39.37
CA MET A 1 17.87 27.91 38.89
C MET A 1 18.00 28.15 37.40
N ASP A 2 19.21 28.42 36.95
CA ASP A 2 19.55 28.77 35.56
C ASP A 2 20.17 27.53 34.91
N PRO A 3 19.54 26.92 33.88
CA PRO A 3 20.05 25.72 33.24
C PRO A 3 21.09 25.97 32.14
N PHE A 4 21.52 27.21 31.85
CA PHE A 4 22.36 27.49 30.66
C PHE A 4 23.69 28.22 30.90
N THR A 5 24.26 28.23 32.11
CA THR A 5 25.60 28.81 32.33
C THR A 5 26.53 27.90 33.16
N PRO A 6 27.67 27.42 32.64
CA PRO A 6 28.74 26.86 33.47
C PRO A 6 29.47 28.01 34.18
N ARG A 7 29.51 27.98 35.52
CA ARG A 7 30.27 28.96 36.31
C ARG A 7 31.76 28.81 36.05
N CYS A 8 32.33 29.73 35.29
CA CYS A 8 33.76 29.93 35.23
C CYS A 8 34.22 30.63 36.54
N ARG A 9 34.65 29.85 37.54
CA ARG A 9 35.51 30.36 38.61
C ARG A 9 36.95 30.11 38.18
N VAL A 10 37.71 31.18 38.05
CA VAL A 10 39.17 31.13 37.93
C VAL A 10 39.73 30.56 39.23
N SER A 11 39.96 29.25 39.26
CA SER A 11 41.07 28.65 40.02
C SER A 11 41.42 27.30 39.40
N ALA A 12 42.70 27.12 39.09
CA ALA A 12 43.24 25.93 38.48
C ALA A 12 43.04 24.69 39.37
N ARG A 13 41.96 23.93 39.14
CA ARG A 13 41.82 22.53 39.56
C ARG A 13 40.97 21.76 38.53
N PRO A 14 41.34 20.52 38.17
CA PRO A 14 40.63 19.74 37.15
C PRO A 14 39.19 19.40 37.57
N PHE A 15 38.25 19.54 36.64
CA PHE A 15 36.85 19.12 36.79
C PHE A 15 36.79 17.59 36.97
N LYS A 16 36.39 17.11 38.15
CA LYS A 16 35.93 15.72 38.34
C LYS A 16 34.42 15.68 38.14
N VAL A 17 33.97 15.24 36.97
CA VAL A 17 32.58 14.78 36.79
C VAL A 17 32.43 13.51 37.64
N LYS A 18 31.70 13.60 38.75
CA LYS A 18 31.36 12.42 39.56
C LYS A 18 30.22 11.67 38.88
N PHE A 19 30.56 10.73 38.02
CA PHE A 19 29.66 9.61 37.73
C PHE A 19 29.42 8.87 39.05
N LYS A 20 28.15 8.58 39.38
CA LYS A 20 27.87 7.67 40.50
C LYS A 20 28.52 6.33 40.14
N PRO A 21 29.44 5.78 40.96
CA PRO A 21 29.90 4.42 40.74
C PRO A 21 28.68 3.51 40.79
N THR A 22 28.66 2.57 39.85
CA THR A 22 27.80 1.39 39.82
C THR A 22 27.53 0.88 41.24
N TYR A 23 26.25 0.66 41.54
CA TYR A 23 25.74 0.10 42.79
C TYR A 23 26.57 -1.13 43.19
N THR A 24 27.30 -1.02 44.30
CA THR A 24 27.81 -2.20 45.02
C THR A 24 26.63 -2.80 45.78
N PRO A 25 26.27 -4.08 45.58
CA PRO A 25 25.12 -4.66 46.26
C PRO A 25 25.44 -4.86 47.75
N GLN A 26 24.84 -4.04 48.62
CA GLN A 26 24.72 -4.37 50.04
C GLN A 26 23.61 -5.42 50.18
N ILE A 27 24.00 -6.64 50.52
CA ILE A 27 23.10 -7.73 50.87
C ILE A 27 22.51 -7.40 52.25
N HIS A 28 21.22 -7.05 52.30
CA HIS A 28 20.44 -7.05 53.54
C HIS A 28 19.54 -8.30 53.59
N PRO A 29 19.38 -8.93 54.76
CA PRO A 29 18.51 -10.10 54.92
C PRO A 29 17.03 -9.73 54.78
N PRO A 30 16.16 -10.68 54.40
CA PRO A 30 14.80 -10.42 53.98
C PRO A 30 13.92 -9.98 55.15
N GLN A 31 13.35 -8.77 55.06
CA GLN A 31 12.18 -8.38 55.84
C GLN A 31 10.93 -8.49 54.96
N THR A 32 9.96 -9.24 55.47
CA THR A 32 8.62 -9.46 54.94
C THR A 32 7.87 -8.13 54.75
N PRO A 33 7.30 -7.81 53.57
CA PRO A 33 6.51 -6.60 53.41
C PRO A 33 5.04 -6.84 53.75
N GLY A 34 4.57 -6.14 54.79
CA GLY A 34 3.16 -5.88 55.02
C GLY A 34 2.61 -4.92 53.95
N TYR A 35 1.43 -5.25 53.41
CA TYR A 35 0.72 -4.47 52.40
C TYR A 35 0.16 -3.18 52.99
N SER A 36 0.46 -2.04 52.36
CA SER A 36 -0.23 -0.76 52.53
C SER A 36 -0.61 -0.24 51.15
N SER A 37 -1.91 -0.31 50.84
CA SER A 37 -2.50 0.17 49.59
C SER A 37 -2.88 1.64 49.74
N ASN A 38 -2.17 2.54 49.06
CA ASN A 38 -2.63 3.90 48.79
C ASN A 38 -1.96 4.45 47.52
N THR A 39 -2.64 4.30 46.39
CA THR A 39 -2.44 5.17 45.22
C THR A 39 -3.78 5.45 44.57
N TRP A 40 -4.21 6.71 44.70
CA TRP A 40 -5.37 7.29 44.06
C TRP A 40 -5.04 7.61 42.60
N ALA A 41 -5.80 7.05 41.66
CA ALA A 41 -5.84 7.54 40.28
C ALA A 41 -7.15 8.31 40.08
N THR A 42 -7.05 9.58 39.68
CA THR A 42 -8.18 10.47 39.43
C THR A 42 -8.70 10.24 38.00
N PRO A 43 -10.01 10.03 37.76
CA PRO A 43 -10.56 9.87 36.42
C PRO A 43 -10.74 11.22 35.71
N GLN A 44 -10.29 11.32 34.46
CA GLN A 44 -10.72 12.38 33.53
C GLN A 44 -12.13 12.06 33.02
N HIS A 45 -13.11 12.88 33.42
CA HIS A 45 -14.43 12.91 32.82
C HIS A 45 -14.37 13.59 31.44
N GLN A 46 -14.73 12.87 30.38
CA GLN A 46 -15.24 13.47 29.15
C GLN A 46 -16.77 13.36 29.19
N ASN A 47 -17.43 14.52 29.13
CA ASN A 47 -18.87 14.65 28.97
C ASN A 47 -19.22 14.48 27.49
N ASP A 48 -19.90 13.38 27.15
CA ASP A 48 -20.69 13.29 25.93
C ASP A 48 -22.14 13.03 26.33
N THR A 49 -22.93 14.10 26.40
CA THR A 49 -24.39 14.06 26.37
C THR A 49 -24.82 13.84 24.92
N LEU A 50 -25.28 12.62 24.60
CA LEU A 50 -26.11 12.36 23.42
C LEU A 50 -27.59 12.32 23.84
N PRO A 51 -28.51 12.86 23.03
CA PRO A 51 -29.91 12.96 23.38
C PRO A 51 -30.63 11.62 23.23
N ASP A 52 -31.50 11.41 24.20
CA ASP A 52 -32.48 10.34 24.33
C ASP A 52 -33.50 10.39 23.19
N PHE A 53 -33.61 9.32 22.39
CA PHE A 53 -34.70 9.12 21.45
C PHE A 53 -35.62 8.03 21.99
N SER A 54 -36.48 8.43 22.91
CA SER A 54 -37.67 7.68 23.28
C SER A 54 -38.63 7.61 22.08
N SER A 55 -38.90 6.39 21.62
CA SER A 55 -39.99 6.10 20.69
C SER A 55 -41.35 6.23 21.38
N PRO A 56 -42.39 6.74 20.69
CA PRO A 56 -43.74 6.31 20.93
C PRO A 56 -44.22 5.44 19.76
N GLY A 57 -44.67 4.23 20.10
CA GLY A 57 -45.36 3.38 19.15
C GLY A 57 -46.76 3.93 18.82
N MET A 58 -47.24 3.66 17.61
CA MET A 58 -48.49 2.93 17.40
C MET A 58 -48.87 2.84 15.91
N LEU A 59 -49.48 1.70 15.59
CA LEU A 59 -50.52 1.46 14.58
C LEU A 59 -50.14 1.47 13.09
N THR A 60 -50.14 0.25 12.55
CA THR A 60 -50.43 -0.08 11.15
C THR A 60 -51.74 0.54 10.66
N PRO A 61 -51.85 0.81 9.34
CA PRO A 61 -52.78 0.00 8.57
C PRO A 61 -52.21 -0.49 7.22
N ARG A 62 -52.67 -1.70 6.85
CA ARG A 62 -52.55 -2.33 5.53
C ARG A 62 -53.32 -1.52 4.47
N VAL A 63 -52.71 -1.24 3.32
CA VAL A 63 -53.36 -0.99 2.01
C VAL A 63 -52.42 -1.49 0.89
N PRO A 64 -52.90 -2.09 -0.22
CA PRO A 64 -52.14 -3.06 -1.00
C PRO A 64 -51.30 -2.46 -2.14
N PHE A 65 -50.26 -3.22 -2.48
CA PHE A 65 -49.43 -3.10 -3.68
C PHE A 65 -50.28 -3.31 -4.94
N ASN A 66 -50.42 -2.29 -5.79
CA ASN A 66 -50.67 -2.43 -7.22
C ASN A 66 -50.35 -1.11 -7.95
N GLU A 67 -49.94 -1.25 -9.22
CA GLU A 67 -49.77 -0.22 -10.26
C GLU A 67 -48.51 0.66 -10.23
N PHE A 68 -47.44 0.17 -10.89
CA PHE A 68 -46.62 0.97 -11.82
C PHE A 68 -46.03 0.04 -12.90
N ALA A 69 -46.85 -0.27 -13.91
CA ALA A 69 -46.39 -0.84 -15.16
C ALA A 69 -46.64 0.20 -16.26
N ALA A 70 -45.63 0.99 -16.59
CA ALA A 70 -45.65 1.78 -17.82
C ALA A 70 -45.10 0.91 -18.97
N PRO A 71 -45.80 0.80 -20.11
CA PRO A 71 -45.29 0.05 -21.26
C PRO A 71 -44.15 0.82 -21.93
N TRP A 72 -43.00 0.16 -22.02
CA TRP A 72 -41.84 0.63 -22.78
C TRP A 72 -42.12 0.45 -24.28
N ALA A 73 -42.24 1.57 -25.01
CA ALA A 73 -42.30 1.57 -26.47
C ALA A 73 -40.86 1.58 -27.06
N PRO A 74 -40.55 0.75 -28.07
CA PRO A 74 -39.26 0.81 -28.75
C PRO A 74 -39.16 2.04 -29.66
N PRO A 75 -38.00 2.71 -29.76
CA PRO A 75 -37.81 3.80 -30.70
C PRO A 75 -37.83 3.27 -32.14
N GLY A 76 -38.56 3.97 -33.01
CA GLY A 76 -38.67 3.66 -34.44
C GLY A 76 -37.36 3.83 -35.22
N PRO A 77 -37.31 3.38 -36.49
CA PRO A 77 -36.09 3.31 -37.27
C PRO A 77 -35.67 4.70 -37.75
N ALA A 78 -34.51 5.17 -37.33
CA ALA A 78 -33.86 6.33 -37.93
C ALA A 78 -33.19 5.91 -39.25
N ALA A 79 -33.45 6.70 -40.29
CA ALA A 79 -33.02 6.52 -41.66
C ALA A 79 -31.50 6.39 -41.83
N SER A 80 -31.09 5.52 -42.76
CA SER A 80 -29.75 5.55 -43.36
C SER A 80 -29.64 6.69 -44.37
N PRO A 81 -28.45 7.31 -44.48
CA PRO A 81 -27.97 7.68 -45.80
C PRO A 81 -26.54 7.17 -46.09
N LEU A 82 -26.42 6.67 -47.32
CA LEU A 82 -25.32 6.84 -48.27
C LEU A 82 -23.93 6.22 -48.03
N ARG A 83 -23.66 5.23 -48.90
CA ARG A 83 -22.38 4.90 -49.56
C ARG A 83 -21.42 6.09 -49.70
N VAL A 84 -20.16 5.92 -49.26
CA VAL A 84 -18.95 6.40 -49.96
C VAL A 84 -17.75 5.46 -49.69
N SER A 85 -17.05 5.15 -50.79
CA SER A 85 -15.69 4.64 -51.06
C SER A 85 -14.92 3.73 -50.08
N THR A 86 -14.54 2.59 -50.63
CA THR A 86 -13.40 1.73 -50.27
C THR A 86 -12.05 2.45 -50.42
N ALA A 87 -11.24 2.45 -49.36
CA ALA A 87 -9.79 2.65 -49.41
C ALA A 87 -9.09 1.46 -48.74
N LYS A 88 -8.01 1.03 -49.39
CA LYS A 88 -7.10 -0.09 -49.07
C LYS A 88 -6.52 0.01 -47.66
N HIS A 89 -6.35 -1.12 -46.96
CA HIS A 89 -5.06 -1.52 -46.37
C HIS A 89 -5.10 -2.93 -45.74
N SER A 90 -4.15 -3.77 -46.20
CA SER A 90 -3.35 -4.80 -45.53
C SER A 90 -3.96 -5.77 -44.50
N ASP A 91 -4.01 -7.03 -44.94
CA ASP A 91 -3.47 -8.25 -44.30
C ASP A 91 -2.97 -8.16 -42.84
N ASP A 92 -3.50 -9.03 -41.97
CA ASP A 92 -2.75 -10.19 -41.46
C ASP A 92 -3.59 -11.02 -40.47
N SER A 93 -3.76 -12.31 -40.75
CA SER A 93 -4.11 -13.34 -39.77
C SER A 93 -3.55 -14.69 -40.25
N PRO A 94 -2.83 -15.45 -39.41
CA PRO A 94 -2.16 -16.68 -39.83
C PRO A 94 -3.12 -17.87 -39.89
N SER A 95 -3.00 -18.64 -40.97
CA SER A 95 -3.70 -19.89 -41.22
C SER A 95 -3.05 -21.07 -40.50
N ILE A 96 -3.84 -21.85 -39.76
CA ILE A 96 -3.46 -23.18 -39.25
C ILE A 96 -4.04 -24.26 -40.18
N GLY A 97 -3.13 -25.03 -40.78
CA GLY A 97 -3.15 -26.49 -40.93
C GLY A 97 -4.29 -27.20 -41.67
N GLY A 98 -3.97 -27.90 -42.78
CA GLY A 98 -4.94 -28.82 -43.37
C GLY A 98 -4.59 -29.61 -44.64
N LYS A 99 -3.53 -30.43 -44.60
CA LYS A 99 -3.35 -31.72 -45.32
C LYS A 99 -3.50 -31.79 -46.87
N ARG A 100 -2.34 -31.86 -47.51
CA ARG A 100 -1.84 -32.92 -48.43
C ARG A 100 -2.87 -33.71 -49.28
N ARG A 101 -2.74 -33.60 -50.60
CA ARG A 101 -2.70 -34.78 -51.48
C ARG A 101 -1.79 -34.55 -52.70
N ARG A 102 -0.92 -35.54 -52.93
CA ARG A 102 0.14 -35.66 -53.94
C ARG A 102 -0.38 -35.59 -55.39
N ARG A 103 0.44 -35.01 -56.28
CA ARG A 103 0.84 -35.59 -57.58
C ARG A 103 2.11 -34.90 -58.10
N ASP A 104 3.21 -35.64 -58.06
CA ASP A 104 4.27 -35.86 -59.07
C ASP A 104 4.41 -34.74 -60.14
N SER A 105 5.43 -33.87 -60.07
CA SER A 105 6.86 -34.04 -60.42
C SER A 105 7.18 -33.86 -61.90
N ASN A 106 8.26 -33.10 -62.16
CA ASN A 106 8.90 -32.69 -63.43
C ASN A 106 8.50 -31.26 -63.85
N ALA A 107 9.41 -30.31 -64.10
CA ALA A 107 10.85 -30.34 -64.24
C ALA A 107 11.43 -28.92 -64.10
N GLU A 108 12.68 -28.91 -63.69
CA GLU A 108 13.77 -28.01 -64.09
C GLU A 108 13.82 -26.51 -63.72
N ASN A 109 15.00 -26.22 -63.18
CA ASN A 109 15.65 -24.97 -62.86
C ASN A 109 15.73 -24.03 -64.07
N LEU A 110 15.72 -22.71 -63.80
CA LEU A 110 16.86 -21.82 -64.12
C LEU A 110 16.63 -20.40 -63.58
N ALA A 111 17.72 -19.83 -63.06
CA ALA A 111 17.86 -18.51 -62.47
C ALA A 111 17.73 -17.37 -63.50
N PRO A 112 17.53 -16.11 -63.05
CA PRO A 112 17.36 -14.96 -63.93
C PRO A 112 18.72 -14.30 -64.23
N SER A 113 19.07 -14.16 -65.52
CA SER A 113 20.12 -13.24 -65.96
C SER A 113 19.48 -12.06 -66.69
N GLY A 114 19.85 -10.85 -66.24
CA GLY A 114 19.45 -9.59 -66.84
C GLY A 114 19.99 -9.39 -68.26
N GLY A 115 19.58 -8.28 -68.87
CA GLY A 115 20.10 -7.88 -70.16
C GLY A 115 19.23 -6.81 -70.82
N GLU A 116 19.71 -5.59 -70.74
CA GLU A 116 19.26 -4.38 -71.43
C GLU A 116 19.17 -4.58 -72.95
N GLY A 117 18.26 -3.86 -73.62
CA GLY A 117 18.14 -3.94 -75.08
C GLY A 117 17.04 -3.06 -75.69
N THR A 118 17.30 -1.75 -75.73
CA THR A 118 17.02 -0.79 -76.82
C THR A 118 15.63 -0.74 -77.51
N PRO A 119 14.95 0.43 -77.51
CA PRO A 119 13.58 0.59 -77.98
C PRO A 119 13.50 0.94 -79.48
N LEU A 120 13.56 -0.05 -80.38
CA LEU A 120 13.22 0.17 -81.80
C LEU A 120 12.32 -0.89 -82.44
N SER A 121 11.75 -1.84 -81.67
CA SER A 121 10.80 -2.85 -82.21
C SER A 121 9.36 -2.74 -81.70
N LEU A 122 9.03 -1.76 -80.83
CA LEU A 122 7.69 -1.64 -80.27
C LEU A 122 6.65 -1.21 -81.31
N VAL A 123 6.99 -0.31 -82.23
CA VAL A 123 6.05 0.18 -83.27
C VAL A 123 5.73 -0.91 -84.31
N ALA A 124 6.69 -1.77 -84.63
CA ALA A 124 6.45 -2.93 -85.49
C ALA A 124 5.56 -3.97 -84.79
N LYS A 125 5.80 -4.25 -83.50
CA LYS A 125 4.96 -5.13 -82.68
C LYS A 125 3.55 -4.58 -82.47
N ILE A 126 3.37 -3.26 -82.34
CA ILE A 126 2.05 -2.62 -82.24
C ILE A 126 1.30 -2.76 -83.56
N LYS A 127 1.93 -2.52 -84.73
CA LYS A 127 1.28 -2.75 -86.03
C LYS A 127 0.93 -4.22 -86.28
N GLU A 128 1.75 -5.15 -85.82
CA GLU A 128 1.48 -6.59 -85.84
C GLU A 128 0.28 -6.95 -84.93
N LEU A 129 0.22 -6.36 -83.73
CA LEU A 129 -0.87 -6.51 -82.77
C LEU A 129 -2.18 -5.92 -83.30
N ASP A 130 -2.15 -4.74 -83.92
CA ASP A 130 -3.33 -4.12 -84.53
C ASP A 130 -3.87 -4.97 -85.69
N LYS A 131 -3.00 -5.59 -86.50
CA LYS A 131 -3.41 -6.58 -87.50
C LYS A 131 -4.04 -7.82 -86.88
N LYS A 132 -3.52 -8.30 -85.75
CA LYS A 132 -4.10 -9.44 -85.00
C LYS A 132 -5.43 -9.08 -84.36
N ILE A 133 -5.59 -7.87 -83.83
CA ILE A 133 -6.84 -7.35 -83.26
C ILE A 133 -7.89 -7.18 -84.37
N MET A 134 -7.52 -6.66 -85.54
CA MET A 134 -8.41 -6.56 -86.70
C MET A 134 -8.90 -7.94 -87.17
N ARG A 135 -8.01 -8.95 -87.22
CA ARG A 135 -8.41 -10.34 -87.54
C ARG A 135 -9.28 -10.97 -86.45
N ALA A 136 -8.98 -10.71 -85.17
CA ALA A 136 -9.78 -11.19 -84.04
C ALA A 136 -11.18 -10.55 -84.03
N ASN A 137 -11.30 -9.25 -84.32
CA ASN A 137 -12.58 -8.57 -84.41
C ASN A 137 -13.39 -9.05 -85.62
N ALA A 138 -12.76 -9.32 -86.77
CA ALA A 138 -13.44 -9.95 -87.91
C ALA A 138 -13.95 -11.36 -87.58
N GLY A 139 -13.17 -12.16 -86.84
CA GLY A 139 -13.61 -13.46 -86.31
C GLY A 139 -14.73 -13.32 -85.27
N LEU A 140 -14.73 -12.27 -84.47
CA LEU A 140 -15.74 -12.01 -83.45
C LEU A 140 -17.07 -11.54 -84.06
N VAL A 141 -17.02 -10.79 -85.16
CA VAL A 141 -18.21 -10.46 -85.97
C VAL A 141 -18.79 -11.72 -86.61
N LYS A 142 -17.94 -12.58 -87.18
CA LYS A 142 -18.38 -13.86 -87.76
C LYS A 142 -18.98 -14.81 -86.70
N LEU A 143 -18.40 -14.87 -85.50
CA LEU A 143 -18.94 -15.63 -84.37
C LEU A 143 -20.22 -15.01 -83.79
N GLN A 144 -20.41 -13.69 -83.90
CA GLN A 144 -21.65 -13.02 -83.51
C GLN A 144 -22.78 -13.30 -84.51
N GLU A 145 -22.47 -13.38 -85.80
CA GLU A 145 -23.41 -13.82 -86.85
C GLU A 145 -23.75 -15.32 -86.70
N GLU A 146 -22.76 -16.20 -86.53
CA GLU A 146 -23.00 -17.63 -86.23
C GLU A 146 -23.78 -17.83 -84.92
N ARG A 147 -23.55 -17.00 -83.89
CA ARG A 147 -24.33 -17.02 -82.64
C ARG A 147 -25.76 -16.50 -82.82
N LYS A 148 -25.99 -15.59 -83.76
CA LYS A 148 -27.32 -15.09 -84.12
C LYS A 148 -28.08 -16.17 -84.88
N GLU A 149 -27.45 -16.81 -85.86
CA GLU A 149 -28.00 -17.96 -86.60
C GLU A 149 -28.25 -19.17 -85.68
N LEU A 150 -27.34 -19.48 -84.74
CA LEU A 150 -27.55 -20.54 -83.74
C LEU A 150 -28.68 -20.21 -82.76
N ARG A 151 -28.92 -18.94 -82.42
CA ARG A 151 -30.07 -18.51 -81.59
C ARG A 151 -31.40 -18.56 -82.34
N GLU A 152 -31.37 -18.36 -83.66
CA GLU A 152 -32.56 -18.48 -84.51
C GLU A 152 -32.86 -19.96 -84.83
N ALA A 153 -31.83 -20.82 -84.95
CA ALA A 153 -31.96 -22.27 -85.15
C ALA A 153 -32.31 -23.04 -83.86
N GLN A 154 -31.82 -22.60 -82.70
CA GLN A 154 -32.27 -23.09 -81.40
C GLN A 154 -33.55 -22.36 -81.02
N GLY A 155 -34.67 -22.77 -81.61
CA GLY A 155 -36.01 -22.22 -81.35
C GLY A 155 -36.15 -21.84 -79.88
N ILE A 156 -36.50 -20.56 -79.65
CA ILE A 156 -36.59 -19.92 -78.33
C ILE A 156 -37.27 -20.90 -77.38
N ARG A 157 -36.49 -21.56 -76.51
CA ARG A 157 -37.04 -22.30 -75.39
C ARG A 157 -37.88 -21.28 -74.65
N LYS A 158 -39.20 -21.41 -74.72
CA LYS A 158 -40.14 -20.61 -73.94
C LYS A 158 -39.75 -20.81 -72.48
N TYR A 159 -38.95 -19.90 -71.94
CA TYR A 159 -38.63 -19.90 -70.52
C TYR A 159 -39.96 -19.72 -69.83
N THR A 160 -40.35 -20.69 -69.01
CA THR A 160 -41.44 -20.50 -68.07
C THR A 160 -41.11 -19.23 -67.31
N PRO A 161 -42.00 -18.22 -67.30
CA PRO A 161 -41.71 -16.93 -66.66
C PRO A 161 -41.21 -17.19 -65.24
N ARG A 162 -40.14 -16.48 -64.84
CA ARG A 162 -39.55 -16.65 -63.51
C ARG A 162 -40.64 -16.46 -62.48
N GLN A 163 -41.01 -17.55 -61.83
CA GLN A 163 -42.03 -17.51 -60.78
C GLN A 163 -41.60 -16.55 -59.69
N LYS A 164 -42.54 -15.74 -59.21
CA LYS A 164 -42.32 -14.88 -58.05
C LYS A 164 -42.08 -15.76 -56.81
N ILE A 165 -41.40 -15.23 -55.79
CA ILE A 165 -41.10 -16.00 -54.57
C ILE A 165 -42.38 -16.51 -53.91
N ALA A 166 -43.45 -15.70 -53.89
CA ALA A 166 -44.78 -16.10 -53.40
C ALA A 166 -45.32 -17.32 -54.17
N GLU A 167 -45.35 -17.28 -55.50
CA GLU A 167 -45.81 -18.40 -56.34
C GLU A 167 -44.99 -19.68 -56.14
N LYS A 168 -43.69 -19.56 -55.82
CA LYS A 168 -42.85 -20.72 -55.48
C LYS A 168 -43.19 -21.29 -54.11
N LEU A 169 -43.45 -20.42 -53.13
CA LEU A 169 -43.87 -20.82 -51.80
C LEU A 169 -45.24 -21.50 -51.84
N ASP A 170 -46.21 -20.92 -52.56
CA ASP A 170 -47.55 -21.50 -52.73
C ASP A 170 -47.47 -22.88 -53.37
N LYS A 171 -46.68 -23.03 -54.45
CA LYS A 171 -46.46 -24.35 -55.07
C LYS A 171 -45.81 -25.35 -54.12
N ALA A 172 -44.82 -24.93 -53.34
CA ALA A 172 -44.14 -25.81 -52.39
C ALA A 172 -45.09 -26.23 -51.24
N LEU A 173 -45.87 -25.30 -50.70
CA LEU A 173 -46.83 -25.58 -49.64
C LEU A 173 -47.98 -26.45 -50.13
N ASN A 174 -48.55 -26.16 -51.31
CA ASN A 174 -49.59 -26.99 -51.92
C ASN A 174 -49.05 -28.38 -52.26
N PHE A 175 -47.80 -28.51 -52.72
CA PHE A 175 -47.20 -29.82 -52.94
C PHE A 175 -47.08 -30.63 -51.64
N LEU A 176 -46.62 -30.01 -50.55
CA LEU A 176 -46.54 -30.66 -49.24
C LEU A 176 -47.93 -31.11 -48.76
N ASP A 177 -48.94 -30.25 -48.86
CA ASP A 177 -50.29 -30.53 -48.38
C ASP A 177 -51.06 -31.51 -49.29
N ASP A 178 -51.11 -31.24 -50.59
CA ASP A 178 -51.89 -32.02 -51.56
C ASP A 178 -51.25 -33.37 -51.88
N THR A 179 -49.93 -33.39 -52.09
CA THR A 179 -49.20 -34.58 -52.57
C THR A 179 -48.59 -35.39 -51.43
N CYS A 180 -47.85 -34.73 -50.52
CA CYS A 180 -47.20 -35.44 -49.42
C CYS A 180 -48.11 -35.70 -48.22
N LYS A 181 -49.28 -35.04 -48.15
CA LYS A 181 -50.18 -35.04 -46.98
C LYS A 181 -49.46 -34.61 -45.70
N TRP A 182 -48.48 -33.71 -45.82
CA TRP A 182 -47.66 -33.20 -44.73
C TRP A 182 -47.91 -31.71 -44.54
N LYS A 183 -48.05 -31.28 -43.29
CA LYS A 183 -47.95 -29.85 -42.97
C LYS A 183 -46.48 -29.42 -43.02
N LEU A 184 -46.25 -28.11 -43.09
CA LEU A 184 -44.89 -27.55 -43.03
C LEU A 184 -44.15 -27.99 -41.76
N SER A 185 -44.85 -28.11 -40.62
CA SER A 185 -44.29 -28.63 -39.36
C SER A 185 -43.79 -30.07 -39.50
N ASP A 186 -44.56 -30.93 -40.15
CA ASP A 186 -44.29 -32.37 -40.27
C ASP A 186 -43.10 -32.59 -41.20
N PHE A 187 -43.05 -31.83 -42.30
CA PHE A 187 -41.90 -31.80 -43.21
C PHE A 187 -40.62 -31.38 -42.47
N LEU A 188 -40.65 -30.26 -41.75
CA LEU A 188 -39.49 -29.77 -41.00
C LEU A 188 -39.06 -30.76 -39.89
N TRP A 189 -40.01 -31.38 -39.21
CA TRP A 189 -39.76 -32.39 -38.19
C TRP A 189 -39.09 -33.63 -38.78
N HIS A 190 -39.66 -34.25 -39.81
CA HIS A 190 -39.09 -35.45 -40.42
C HIS A 190 -37.75 -35.19 -41.12
N LEU A 191 -37.54 -34.00 -41.66
CA LEU A 191 -36.24 -33.59 -42.21
C LEU A 191 -35.18 -33.42 -41.11
N SER A 192 -35.58 -33.02 -39.91
CA SER A 192 -34.67 -32.63 -38.81
C SER A 192 -34.54 -33.66 -37.69
N LYS A 193 -35.41 -34.68 -37.61
CA LYS A 193 -35.39 -35.69 -36.54
C LYS A 193 -34.10 -36.51 -36.58
N LEU A 194 -33.58 -36.81 -35.39
CA LEU A 194 -32.37 -37.64 -35.20
C LEU A 194 -32.73 -39.03 -34.68
N LYS A 195 -33.92 -39.18 -34.09
CA LYS A 195 -34.43 -40.43 -33.55
C LYS A 195 -35.78 -40.75 -34.16
N ASP A 196 -36.07 -42.04 -34.28
CA ASP A 196 -37.39 -42.51 -34.66
C ASP A 196 -38.33 -42.61 -33.45
N GLU A 197 -39.54 -43.12 -33.66
CA GLU A 197 -40.57 -43.24 -32.62
C GLU A 197 -40.21 -44.30 -31.56
N SER A 198 -39.34 -45.25 -31.89
CA SER A 198 -38.73 -46.21 -30.95
C SER A 198 -37.56 -45.62 -30.15
N GLY A 199 -37.10 -44.41 -30.49
CA GLY A 199 -35.94 -43.77 -29.86
C GLY A 199 -34.59 -44.22 -30.43
N GLU A 200 -34.61 -45.05 -31.48
CA GLU A 200 -33.44 -45.51 -32.22
C GLU A 200 -32.95 -44.40 -33.16
N ASP A 201 -31.66 -44.44 -33.50
CA ASP A 201 -31.05 -43.44 -34.37
C ASP A 201 -31.66 -43.51 -35.78
N TYR A 202 -32.27 -42.41 -36.20
CA TYR A 202 -32.94 -42.33 -37.49
C TYR A 202 -31.92 -42.13 -38.62
N HIS A 203 -31.66 -43.21 -39.37
CA HIS A 203 -30.77 -43.16 -40.52
C HIS A 203 -31.40 -42.39 -41.68
N ARG A 204 -30.87 -41.19 -41.94
CA ARG A 204 -31.25 -40.40 -43.12
C ARG A 204 -30.59 -40.96 -44.36
N GLU A 205 -31.34 -41.02 -45.46
CA GLU A 205 -30.76 -41.26 -46.77
C GLU A 205 -29.68 -40.22 -47.10
N HIS A 206 -28.66 -40.64 -47.85
CA HIS A 206 -27.47 -39.83 -48.10
C HIS A 206 -27.79 -38.42 -48.64
N GLY A 207 -28.74 -38.32 -49.57
CA GLY A 207 -29.16 -37.03 -50.13
C GLY A 207 -29.82 -36.11 -49.10
N HIS A 208 -30.65 -36.65 -48.20
CA HIS A 208 -31.28 -35.87 -47.12
C HIS A 208 -30.25 -35.39 -46.11
N ALA A 209 -29.30 -36.26 -45.74
CA ALA A 209 -28.20 -35.92 -44.85
C ALA A 209 -27.31 -34.82 -45.44
N GLU A 210 -26.98 -34.90 -46.74
CA GLU A 210 -26.18 -33.90 -47.44
C GLU A 210 -26.86 -32.53 -47.47
N VAL A 211 -28.13 -32.48 -47.88
CA VAL A 211 -28.91 -31.22 -47.94
C VAL A 211 -29.00 -30.59 -46.54
N MET A 212 -29.30 -31.39 -45.52
CA MET A 212 -29.42 -30.89 -44.15
C MET A 212 -28.06 -30.47 -43.57
N ALA A 213 -26.97 -31.15 -43.93
CA ALA A 213 -25.62 -30.76 -43.55
C ALA A 213 -25.22 -29.42 -44.19
N ILE A 214 -25.47 -29.21 -45.49
CA ILE A 214 -25.22 -27.93 -46.18
C ILE A 214 -26.00 -26.81 -45.48
N PHE A 215 -27.26 -27.06 -45.12
CA PHE A 215 -28.10 -26.11 -44.43
C PHE A 215 -27.58 -25.77 -43.02
N LEU A 216 -27.36 -26.77 -42.16
CA LEU A 216 -26.92 -26.58 -40.78
C LEU A 216 -25.49 -26.02 -40.67
N GLN A 217 -24.62 -26.30 -41.63
CA GLN A 217 -23.29 -25.69 -41.73
C GLN A 217 -23.34 -24.23 -42.23
N GLY A 218 -24.52 -23.71 -42.58
CA GLY A 218 -24.69 -22.34 -43.06
C GLY A 218 -24.09 -22.10 -44.45
N ARG A 219 -23.92 -23.15 -45.25
CA ARG A 219 -23.42 -23.07 -46.64
C ARG A 219 -24.51 -22.66 -47.64
N CYS A 220 -25.77 -22.60 -47.20
CA CYS A 220 -26.89 -22.07 -47.97
C CYS A 220 -26.90 -20.53 -48.02
N ARG A 221 -27.61 -19.97 -49.02
CA ARG A 221 -27.84 -18.52 -49.15
C ARG A 221 -28.50 -17.90 -47.91
N HIS A 222 -29.45 -18.61 -47.32
CA HIS A 222 -30.10 -18.23 -46.07
C HIS A 222 -29.59 -19.16 -44.97
N LYS A 223 -28.88 -18.59 -43.99
CA LYS A 223 -28.32 -19.34 -42.86
C LYS A 223 -29.44 -19.71 -41.87
N PRO A 224 -29.33 -20.83 -41.13
CA PRO A 224 -30.28 -21.18 -40.09
C PRO A 224 -30.53 -20.04 -39.09
N ALA A 225 -29.48 -19.32 -38.68
CA ALA A 225 -29.60 -18.18 -37.78
C ALA A 225 -30.46 -17.03 -38.35
N ALA A 226 -30.41 -16.78 -39.66
CA ALA A 226 -31.24 -15.75 -40.30
C ALA A 226 -32.72 -16.17 -40.35
N ILE A 227 -32.99 -17.47 -40.48
CA ILE A 227 -34.35 -18.02 -40.44
C ILE A 227 -34.90 -17.94 -39.01
N ILE A 228 -34.09 -18.27 -38.01
CA ILE A 228 -34.46 -18.14 -36.59
C ILE A 228 -34.75 -16.67 -36.24
N ASP A 229 -33.92 -15.72 -36.69
CA ASP A 229 -34.18 -14.28 -36.50
C ASP A 229 -35.48 -13.84 -37.20
N ALA A 230 -35.76 -14.35 -38.41
CA ALA A 230 -37.03 -14.10 -39.08
C ALA A 230 -38.23 -14.67 -38.32
N TRP A 231 -38.14 -15.90 -37.80
CA TRP A 231 -39.18 -16.50 -36.94
C TRP A 231 -39.39 -15.69 -35.66
N PHE A 232 -38.29 -15.24 -35.05
CA PHE A 232 -38.32 -14.47 -33.82
C PHE A 232 -39.00 -13.11 -34.02
N ARG A 233 -38.68 -12.40 -35.11
CA ARG A 233 -39.23 -11.08 -35.44
C ARG A 233 -40.61 -11.12 -36.09
N SER A 234 -41.00 -12.26 -36.68
CA SER A 234 -42.30 -12.38 -37.36
C SER A 234 -43.47 -12.11 -36.40
N PRO A 235 -44.47 -11.30 -36.80
CA PRO A 235 -45.69 -11.12 -36.02
C PRO A 235 -46.47 -12.43 -35.87
N ASP A 236 -46.37 -13.34 -36.85
CA ASP A 236 -47.09 -14.62 -36.87
C ASP A 236 -46.63 -15.58 -35.76
N GLY A 237 -45.41 -15.37 -35.24
CA GLY A 237 -44.87 -16.13 -34.13
C GLY A 237 -45.31 -15.63 -32.74
N CYS A 238 -46.17 -14.61 -32.67
CA CYS A 238 -46.57 -13.95 -31.43
C CYS A 238 -47.98 -14.36 -30.98
N ALA A 239 -48.09 -15.34 -30.08
CA ALA A 239 -49.35 -15.60 -29.38
C ALA A 239 -49.44 -14.72 -28.12
N ALA A 240 -50.46 -13.84 -28.03
CA ALA A 240 -50.64 -12.89 -26.94
C ALA A 240 -50.61 -13.54 -25.54
N ASN A 241 -51.15 -14.77 -25.43
CA ASN A 241 -51.27 -15.49 -24.16
C ASN A 241 -49.94 -16.09 -23.66
N ASN A 242 -48.90 -16.16 -24.50
CA ASN A 242 -47.64 -16.85 -24.17
C ASN A 242 -46.47 -15.90 -23.87
N LEU A 243 -46.71 -14.58 -23.78
CA LEU A 243 -45.66 -13.61 -23.46
C LEU A 243 -45.04 -13.84 -22.08
N GLN A 244 -45.83 -14.36 -21.13
CA GLN A 244 -45.35 -14.74 -19.79
C GLN A 244 -44.34 -15.90 -19.82
N LEU A 245 -44.35 -16.70 -20.90
CA LEU A 245 -43.42 -17.82 -21.10
C LEU A 245 -42.14 -17.41 -21.82
N MET A 246 -41.97 -16.15 -22.23
CA MET A 246 -40.69 -15.70 -22.81
C MET A 246 -39.59 -15.77 -21.76
N TYR A 247 -38.44 -16.34 -22.14
CA TYR A 247 -37.30 -16.60 -21.24
C TYR A 247 -37.63 -17.51 -20.04
N SER A 248 -38.64 -18.37 -20.15
CA SER A 248 -39.00 -19.32 -19.10
C SER A 248 -37.84 -20.26 -18.79
N THR A 249 -37.52 -20.39 -17.50
CA THR A 249 -36.48 -21.31 -16.99
C THR A 249 -37.06 -22.60 -16.42
N SER A 250 -38.38 -22.67 -16.26
CA SER A 250 -39.10 -23.76 -15.60
C SER A 250 -39.91 -24.62 -16.57
N THR A 251 -40.55 -24.02 -17.57
CA THR A 251 -41.30 -24.74 -18.61
C THR A 251 -40.34 -25.18 -19.71
N ASP A 252 -40.35 -26.46 -20.07
CA ASP A 252 -39.53 -26.95 -21.18
C ASP A 252 -39.89 -26.18 -22.46
N PHE A 253 -38.89 -25.70 -23.19
CA PHE A 253 -39.10 -24.90 -24.38
C PHE A 253 -39.87 -25.67 -25.48
N THR A 254 -39.85 -27.00 -25.44
CA THR A 254 -40.59 -27.87 -26.37
C THR A 254 -42.09 -27.90 -26.10
N GLU A 255 -42.54 -27.58 -24.89
CA GLU A 255 -43.95 -27.52 -24.50
C GLU A 255 -44.59 -26.16 -24.85
N ILE A 256 -43.77 -25.16 -25.18
CA ILE A 256 -44.23 -23.78 -25.44
C ILE A 256 -44.69 -23.66 -26.89
N LYS A 257 -46.00 -23.52 -27.10
CA LYS A 257 -46.61 -23.42 -28.44
C LYS A 257 -46.15 -22.21 -29.27
N SER A 258 -45.89 -21.07 -28.62
CA SER A 258 -45.46 -19.84 -29.32
C SER A 258 -43.96 -19.90 -29.63
N ILE A 259 -43.59 -19.88 -30.91
CA ILE A 259 -42.18 -20.01 -31.34
C ILE A 259 -41.29 -18.93 -30.72
N ARG A 260 -41.77 -17.69 -30.55
CA ARG A 260 -40.99 -16.61 -29.93
C ARG A 260 -40.68 -16.90 -28.45
N ALA A 261 -41.67 -17.41 -27.72
CA ALA A 261 -41.50 -17.79 -26.33
C ALA A 261 -40.66 -19.08 -26.18
N ALA A 262 -40.83 -20.04 -27.08
CA ALA A 262 -40.02 -21.26 -27.14
C ALA A 262 -38.54 -20.94 -27.41
N LEU A 263 -38.23 -20.14 -28.43
CA LEU A 263 -36.85 -19.78 -28.79
C LEU A 263 -36.13 -19.02 -27.67
N THR A 264 -36.81 -18.09 -27.01
CA THR A 264 -36.21 -17.35 -25.88
C THR A 264 -36.01 -18.22 -24.66
N SER A 265 -36.96 -19.11 -24.35
CA SER A 265 -36.81 -20.09 -23.27
C SER A 265 -35.70 -21.09 -23.55
N PHE A 266 -35.59 -21.58 -24.80
CA PHE A 266 -34.49 -22.43 -25.25
C PHE A 266 -33.14 -21.75 -25.01
N ALA A 267 -32.98 -20.50 -25.43
CA ALA A 267 -31.75 -19.74 -25.22
C ALA A 267 -31.43 -19.57 -23.73
N THR A 268 -32.40 -19.19 -22.90
CA THR A 268 -32.21 -19.05 -21.45
C THR A 268 -31.83 -20.37 -20.79
N GLN A 269 -32.48 -21.48 -21.16
CA GLN A 269 -32.20 -22.81 -20.61
C GLN A 269 -30.83 -23.34 -21.03
N ALA A 270 -30.43 -23.10 -22.29
CA ALA A 270 -29.10 -23.44 -22.78
C ALA A 270 -28.00 -22.65 -22.04
N VAL A 271 -28.17 -21.33 -21.90
CA VAL A 271 -27.25 -20.47 -21.13
C VAL A 271 -27.18 -20.90 -19.67
N ARG A 272 -28.32 -21.19 -19.03
CA ARG A 272 -28.39 -21.71 -17.66
C ARG A 272 -27.57 -23.00 -17.51
N LYS A 273 -27.70 -23.95 -18.45
CA LYS A 273 -26.95 -25.22 -18.44
C LYS A 273 -25.44 -24.97 -18.52
N GLU A 274 -25.00 -24.07 -19.40
CA GLU A 274 -23.56 -23.77 -19.53
C GLU A 274 -23.02 -23.02 -18.31
N ILE A 275 -23.74 -22.05 -17.74
CA ILE A 275 -23.33 -21.36 -16.50
C ILE A 275 -23.18 -22.34 -15.34
N ILE A 276 -24.11 -23.29 -15.20
CA ILE A 276 -24.01 -24.32 -14.16
C ILE A 276 -22.74 -25.16 -14.39
N LYS A 277 -22.49 -25.59 -15.63
CA LYS A 277 -21.29 -26.36 -15.97
C LYS A 277 -20.00 -25.58 -15.70
N GLU A 278 -19.93 -24.30 -16.08
CA GLU A 278 -18.81 -23.40 -15.74
C GLU A 278 -18.61 -23.29 -14.22
N ALA A 279 -19.70 -23.16 -13.45
CA ALA A 279 -19.63 -23.11 -12.00
C ALA A 279 -19.12 -24.41 -11.37
N GLU A 280 -19.60 -25.57 -11.81
CA GLU A 280 -19.11 -26.87 -11.36
C GLU A 280 -17.63 -27.08 -11.73
N GLU A 281 -17.20 -26.60 -12.90
CA GLU A 281 -15.79 -26.64 -13.31
C GLU A 281 -14.93 -25.76 -12.41
N ALA A 282 -15.35 -24.52 -12.16
CA ALA A 282 -14.56 -23.56 -11.38
C ALA A 282 -14.31 -23.99 -9.93
N ILE A 283 -15.23 -24.76 -9.32
CA ILE A 283 -15.11 -25.28 -7.94
C ILE A 283 -14.38 -26.64 -7.87
N LYS A 284 -13.65 -27.04 -8.91
CA LYS A 284 -12.78 -28.21 -8.79
C LYS A 284 -11.46 -27.85 -8.09
N PRO A 285 -10.89 -28.75 -7.25
CA PRO A 285 -9.63 -28.48 -6.54
C PRO A 285 -8.48 -28.00 -7.44
N GLU A 286 -8.32 -28.59 -8.62
CA GLU A 286 -7.29 -28.29 -9.61
C GLU A 286 -7.37 -26.87 -10.18
N ASN A 287 -8.51 -26.20 -10.05
CA ASN A 287 -8.75 -24.86 -10.58
C ASN A 287 -8.37 -23.73 -9.59
N GLY A 288 -7.82 -24.06 -8.42
CA GLY A 288 -7.10 -23.11 -7.56
C GLY A 288 -7.97 -22.22 -6.67
N LEU A 289 -9.30 -22.29 -6.75
CA LEU A 289 -10.19 -21.61 -5.81
C LEU A 289 -10.27 -22.33 -4.44
N HIS A 290 -9.87 -23.59 -4.43
CA HIS A 290 -9.93 -24.46 -3.25
C HIS A 290 -8.83 -24.16 -2.27
N VAL A 291 -9.22 -23.94 -1.01
CA VAL A 291 -8.28 -23.81 0.07
C VAL A 291 -8.71 -24.58 1.31
N SER A 292 -7.79 -25.38 1.83
CA SER A 292 -7.99 -26.20 3.02
C SER A 292 -7.03 -25.79 4.15
N LEU A 293 -7.50 -25.97 5.38
CA LEU A 293 -6.69 -25.87 6.60
C LEU A 293 -5.70 -27.02 6.73
N LYS A 294 -6.14 -28.23 6.33
CA LYS A 294 -5.37 -29.46 6.42
C LYS A 294 -5.00 -29.88 5.00
N GLY A 295 -3.72 -30.02 4.71
CA GLY A 295 -3.22 -30.56 3.44
C GLY A 295 -3.52 -32.06 3.26
N LYS A 296 -4.75 -32.49 3.53
CA LYS A 296 -5.23 -33.85 3.26
C LYS A 296 -5.90 -33.85 1.89
N ASN A 297 -5.41 -34.70 0.99
CA ASN A 297 -5.92 -34.96 -0.37
C ASN A 297 -5.80 -33.76 -1.31
N ASP A 298 -4.73 -33.66 -2.10
CA ASP A 298 -4.45 -32.78 -3.26
C ASP A 298 -4.84 -31.29 -3.18
N THR A 299 -5.41 -30.85 -2.07
CA THR A 299 -5.89 -29.49 -1.83
C THR A 299 -4.75 -28.67 -1.28
N LYS A 300 -4.51 -27.53 -1.92
CA LYS A 300 -3.49 -26.59 -1.50
C LYS A 300 -3.80 -26.09 -0.09
N GLN A 301 -2.85 -26.31 0.82
CA GLN A 301 -2.90 -25.71 2.15
C GLN A 301 -2.73 -24.20 2.01
N VAL A 302 -3.59 -23.41 2.67
CA VAL A 302 -3.45 -21.94 2.70
C VAL A 302 -2.10 -21.56 3.29
N LYS A 303 -1.37 -20.68 2.60
CA LYS A 303 -0.20 -19.97 3.14
C LYS A 303 -0.46 -18.47 3.16
N TRP A 304 0.29 -17.73 3.98
CA TRP A 304 0.22 -16.26 3.99
C TRP A 304 0.42 -15.63 2.61
N GLN A 305 1.28 -16.22 1.78
CA GLN A 305 1.55 -15.75 0.41
C GLN A 305 0.32 -15.84 -0.52
N ASP A 306 -0.65 -16.69 -0.20
CA ASP A 306 -1.89 -16.82 -0.98
C ASP A 306 -2.89 -15.69 -0.66
N ILE A 307 -2.66 -14.96 0.44
CA ILE A 307 -3.57 -13.95 1.01
C ILE A 307 -2.86 -12.60 1.08
N GLY A 308 -3.16 -11.72 0.14
CA GLY A 308 -2.59 -10.39 0.07
C GLY A 308 -3.18 -9.52 -1.04
N SER A 309 -2.44 -8.51 -1.45
CA SER A 309 -2.85 -7.56 -2.50
C SER A 309 -3.09 -8.24 -3.86
N ALA A 310 -2.38 -9.32 -4.16
CA ALA A 310 -2.50 -10.07 -5.41
C ALA A 310 -3.70 -11.04 -5.46
N THR A 311 -4.31 -11.38 -4.31
CA THR A 311 -5.35 -12.43 -4.23
C THR A 311 -6.55 -12.14 -5.13
N VAL A 312 -7.01 -10.89 -5.20
CA VAL A 312 -8.17 -10.52 -6.04
C VAL A 312 -7.84 -10.69 -7.53
N ALA A 313 -6.67 -10.25 -7.97
CA ALA A 313 -6.23 -10.39 -9.36
C ALA A 313 -6.07 -11.87 -9.76
N HIS A 314 -5.47 -12.67 -8.88
CA HIS A 314 -5.35 -14.12 -9.08
C HIS A 314 -6.72 -14.80 -9.22
N VAL A 315 -7.65 -14.53 -8.30
CA VAL A 315 -9.01 -15.09 -8.35
C VAL A 315 -9.78 -14.59 -9.58
N SER A 316 -9.58 -13.33 -10.00
CA SER A 316 -10.16 -12.80 -11.23
C SER A 316 -9.74 -13.61 -12.45
N ALA A 317 -8.44 -13.88 -12.58
CA ALA A 317 -7.90 -14.68 -13.69
C ALA A 317 -8.48 -16.10 -13.70
N LEU A 318 -8.63 -16.75 -12.53
CA LEU A 318 -9.25 -18.07 -12.42
C LEU A 318 -10.73 -18.06 -12.85
N ILE A 319 -11.49 -17.04 -12.44
CA ILE A 319 -12.90 -16.89 -12.82
C ILE A 319 -13.03 -16.64 -14.32
N GLN A 320 -12.23 -15.74 -14.90
CA GLN A 320 -12.28 -15.45 -16.34
C GLN A 320 -11.94 -16.68 -17.19
N LYS A 321 -11.01 -17.52 -16.71
CA LYS A 321 -10.62 -18.77 -17.37
C LYS A 321 -11.72 -19.83 -17.31
N ASN A 322 -12.31 -20.04 -16.13
CA ASN A 322 -13.19 -21.19 -15.88
C ASN A 322 -14.70 -20.85 -16.01
N GLN A 323 -15.07 -19.57 -15.96
CA GLN A 323 -16.46 -19.10 -16.02
C GLN A 323 -16.64 -17.90 -16.97
N PRO A 324 -16.16 -17.98 -18.23
CA PRO A 324 -16.17 -16.84 -19.14
C PRO A 324 -17.58 -16.32 -19.46
N LEU A 325 -18.60 -17.20 -19.58
CA LEU A 325 -19.96 -16.79 -19.87
C LEU A 325 -20.60 -16.10 -18.66
N LEU A 326 -20.48 -16.69 -17.47
CA LEU A 326 -20.98 -16.07 -16.24
C LEU A 326 -20.30 -14.71 -15.97
N TRP A 327 -18.98 -14.64 -16.19
CA TRP A 327 -18.20 -13.41 -16.11
C TRP A 327 -18.76 -12.33 -17.04
N ALA A 328 -18.93 -12.64 -18.32
CA ALA A 328 -19.44 -11.70 -19.31
C ALA A 328 -20.84 -11.18 -18.95
N LEU A 329 -21.72 -12.05 -18.46
CA LEU A 329 -23.08 -11.68 -18.04
C LEU A 329 -23.08 -10.77 -16.80
N ILE A 330 -22.32 -11.11 -15.76
CA ILE A 330 -22.26 -10.29 -14.54
C ILE A 330 -21.57 -8.95 -14.80
N MET A 331 -20.54 -8.92 -15.65
CA MET A 331 -19.92 -7.68 -16.12
C MET A 331 -20.91 -6.81 -16.89
N ALA A 332 -21.72 -7.40 -17.77
CA ALA A 332 -22.75 -6.69 -18.54
C ALA A 332 -23.88 -6.13 -17.64
N VAL A 333 -24.31 -6.89 -16.63
CA VAL A 333 -25.34 -6.47 -15.67
C VAL A 333 -24.82 -5.38 -14.73
N SER A 334 -23.57 -5.51 -14.27
CA SER A 334 -22.96 -4.58 -13.31
C SER A 334 -22.44 -3.30 -13.99
N GLY A 335 -22.11 -3.40 -15.28
CA GLY A 335 -21.60 -2.32 -16.10
C GLY A 335 -22.71 -1.37 -16.55
N ARG A 336 -22.48 -0.07 -16.39
CA ARG A 336 -23.24 0.94 -17.15
C ARG A 336 -22.50 1.23 -18.44
N ARG A 337 -23.20 1.78 -19.44
CA ARG A 337 -22.55 2.34 -20.62
C ARG A 337 -21.39 3.25 -20.17
N PRO A 338 -20.17 3.03 -20.68
CA PRO A 338 -19.01 3.78 -20.22
C PRO A 338 -19.27 5.28 -20.35
N ARG A 339 -18.94 6.03 -19.31
CA ARG A 339 -19.02 7.49 -19.37
C ARG A 339 -17.84 7.98 -20.19
N VAL A 340 -18.13 8.52 -21.35
CA VAL A 340 -17.14 9.22 -22.19
C VAL A 340 -17.17 10.69 -21.79
N ARG A 341 -16.04 11.23 -21.33
CA ARG A 341 -15.84 12.66 -21.10
C ARG A 341 -14.70 13.11 -21.99
N ASN A 342 -14.95 14.11 -22.83
CA ASN A 342 -13.96 14.63 -23.78
C ASN A 342 -13.35 13.53 -24.69
N GLY A 343 -14.15 12.56 -25.14
CA GLY A 343 -13.68 11.45 -25.98
C GLY A 343 -12.90 10.35 -25.24
N VAL A 344 -12.60 10.52 -23.94
CA VAL A 344 -11.90 9.53 -23.12
C VAL A 344 -12.90 8.76 -22.26
N GLN A 345 -12.83 7.44 -22.30
CA GLN A 345 -13.58 6.58 -21.40
C GLN A 345 -13.07 6.77 -19.97
N THR A 346 -13.90 7.32 -19.09
CA THR A 346 -13.51 7.55 -17.69
C THR A 346 -13.43 6.21 -16.95
N GLU A 347 -12.26 5.88 -16.41
CA GLU A 347 -12.07 4.71 -15.57
C GLU A 347 -12.78 4.88 -14.22
N ARG A 348 -13.39 3.81 -13.73
CA ARG A 348 -14.11 3.82 -12.46
C ARG A 348 -13.18 3.44 -11.31
N HIS A 349 -12.57 4.43 -10.65
CA HIS A 349 -11.74 4.18 -9.46
C HIS A 349 -12.56 3.74 -8.23
N ARG A 350 -13.80 4.25 -8.06
CA ARG A 350 -14.67 3.86 -6.93
C ARG A 350 -15.52 2.65 -7.27
N ARG A 351 -15.31 1.54 -6.54
CA ARG A 351 -15.94 0.23 -6.78
C ARG A 351 -15.61 -0.26 -8.19
N PRO A 352 -14.36 -0.65 -8.46
CA PRO A 352 -13.94 -1.19 -9.75
C PRO A 352 -14.87 -2.32 -10.17
N LEU A 353 -15.32 -2.29 -11.43
CA LEU A 353 -16.34 -3.22 -11.94
C LEU A 353 -15.87 -4.67 -11.79
N GLU A 354 -14.60 -4.91 -12.15
CA GLU A 354 -13.97 -6.21 -12.07
C GLU A 354 -14.02 -6.77 -10.64
N THR A 355 -13.58 -5.99 -9.64
CA THR A 355 -13.59 -6.40 -8.23
C THR A 355 -15.01 -6.74 -7.73
N VAL A 356 -16.02 -5.99 -8.15
CA VAL A 356 -17.43 -6.29 -7.79
C VAL A 356 -17.85 -7.63 -8.39
N CYS A 357 -17.57 -7.84 -9.67
CA CYS A 357 -17.95 -9.08 -10.37
C CYS A 357 -17.24 -10.30 -9.78
N VAL A 358 -15.94 -10.18 -9.47
CA VAL A 358 -15.15 -11.22 -8.79
C VAL A 358 -15.82 -11.61 -7.47
N HIS A 359 -16.14 -10.64 -6.61
CA HIS A 359 -16.78 -10.93 -5.34
C HIS A 359 -18.17 -11.56 -5.49
N THR A 360 -18.98 -11.11 -6.45
CA THR A 360 -20.31 -11.69 -6.71
C THR A 360 -20.20 -13.15 -7.16
N ILE A 361 -19.38 -13.43 -8.17
CA ILE A 361 -19.21 -14.78 -8.71
C ILE A 361 -18.65 -15.73 -7.66
N LEU A 362 -17.66 -15.28 -6.91
CA LEU A 362 -17.06 -16.08 -5.86
C LEU A 362 -18.02 -16.38 -4.71
N THR A 363 -18.91 -15.45 -4.36
CA THR A 363 -19.98 -15.71 -3.38
C THR A 363 -20.88 -16.85 -3.88
N LEU A 364 -21.21 -16.85 -5.17
CA LEU A 364 -21.96 -17.95 -5.80
C LEU A 364 -21.17 -19.25 -5.77
N ASN A 365 -19.88 -19.24 -6.11
CA ASN A 365 -19.04 -20.45 -6.08
C ASN A 365 -18.89 -21.01 -4.67
N PHE A 366 -18.66 -20.16 -3.66
CA PHE A 366 -18.55 -20.57 -2.26
C PHE A 366 -19.87 -21.11 -1.71
N SER A 367 -21.02 -20.60 -2.19
CA SER A 367 -22.34 -21.17 -1.84
C SER A 367 -22.54 -22.59 -2.38
N ARG A 368 -21.87 -22.95 -3.48
CA ARG A 368 -21.91 -24.30 -4.06
C ARG A 368 -20.90 -25.24 -3.42
N CYS A 369 -19.72 -24.72 -3.07
CA CYS A 369 -18.64 -25.49 -2.47
C CYS A 369 -17.95 -24.70 -1.35
N GLN A 370 -18.05 -25.21 -0.12
CA GLN A 370 -17.41 -24.63 1.06
C GLN A 370 -15.87 -24.59 1.00
N GLU A 371 -15.25 -25.35 0.09
CA GLU A 371 -13.79 -25.33 -0.09
C GLU A 371 -13.34 -24.28 -1.10
N ALA A 372 -14.22 -23.78 -1.98
CA ALA A 372 -13.95 -22.68 -2.92
C ALA A 372 -13.92 -21.32 -2.21
N ARG A 373 -13.05 -21.20 -1.20
CA ARG A 373 -13.08 -20.17 -0.17
C ARG A 373 -11.80 -19.34 -0.08
N LEU A 374 -10.97 -19.26 -1.12
CA LEU A 374 -9.75 -18.44 -1.11
C LEU A 374 -10.01 -16.97 -0.72
N LEU A 375 -10.80 -16.24 -1.52
CA LEU A 375 -11.09 -14.82 -1.25
C LEU A 375 -12.19 -14.59 -0.17
N PRO A 376 -13.19 -15.47 0.07
CA PRO A 376 -14.03 -15.39 1.26
C PRO A 376 -13.23 -15.53 2.57
N THR A 377 -12.20 -16.38 2.59
CA THR A 377 -11.25 -16.48 3.71
C THR A 377 -10.50 -15.17 3.92
N ALA A 378 -9.92 -14.59 2.85
CA ALA A 378 -9.22 -13.32 2.94
C ALA A 378 -10.12 -12.21 3.53
N ARG A 379 -11.41 -12.17 3.14
CA ARG A 379 -12.39 -11.25 3.72
C ARG A 379 -12.67 -11.54 5.19
N GLY A 380 -12.79 -12.80 5.59
CA GLY A 380 -12.97 -13.19 6.99
C GLY A 380 -11.77 -12.80 7.87
N LEU A 381 -10.54 -12.97 7.36
CA LEU A 381 -9.32 -12.52 8.03
C LEU A 381 -9.27 -11.00 8.18
N LEU A 382 -9.70 -10.26 7.15
CA LEU A 382 -9.82 -8.80 7.23
C LEU A 382 -10.79 -8.37 8.34
N TYR A 383 -11.96 -9.02 8.43
CA TYR A 383 -12.93 -8.75 9.49
C TYR A 383 -12.35 -9.05 10.86
N PHE A 384 -11.57 -10.12 10.97
CA PHE A 384 -10.90 -10.48 12.22
C PHE A 384 -9.88 -9.43 12.63
N ALA A 385 -9.03 -8.99 11.70
CA ALA A 385 -8.02 -7.96 11.93
C ALA A 385 -8.63 -6.62 12.39
N PHE A 386 -9.82 -6.26 11.89
CA PHE A 386 -10.55 -5.07 12.33
C PHE A 386 -11.43 -5.28 13.56
N SER A 387 -11.29 -6.41 14.26
CA SER A 387 -12.10 -6.73 15.45
C SER A 387 -13.61 -6.61 15.19
N ALA A 388 -14.06 -7.01 13.99
CA ALA A 388 -15.46 -6.96 13.62
C ALA A 388 -16.31 -7.80 14.60
N PRO A 389 -17.51 -7.35 15.00
CA PRO A 389 -18.38 -8.13 15.85
C PRO A 389 -18.67 -9.52 15.29
N VAL A 390 -18.74 -10.54 16.15
CA VAL A 390 -19.03 -11.93 15.77
C VAL A 390 -20.37 -12.06 15.01
N ASP A 391 -21.32 -11.18 15.29
CA ASP A 391 -22.60 -11.12 14.56
C ASP A 391 -22.41 -10.82 13.07
N LEU A 392 -21.41 -10.00 12.71
CA LEU A 392 -21.09 -9.74 11.31
C LEU A 392 -20.51 -10.99 10.62
N PHE A 393 -19.72 -11.81 11.32
CA PHE A 393 -19.28 -13.10 10.79
C PHE A 393 -20.46 -14.07 10.64
N SER A 394 -21.34 -14.12 11.63
CA SER A 394 -22.54 -14.96 11.61
C SER A 394 -23.46 -14.60 10.43
N TYR A 395 -23.68 -13.31 10.18
CA TYR A 395 -24.45 -12.84 9.03
C TYR A 395 -23.74 -13.14 7.71
N ASN A 396 -22.48 -12.72 7.56
CA ASN A 396 -21.76 -12.84 6.29
C ASN A 396 -21.48 -14.30 5.91
N SER A 397 -21.33 -15.21 6.88
CA SER A 397 -21.19 -16.63 6.58
C SER A 397 -22.46 -17.27 6.03
N ARG A 398 -23.65 -16.84 6.49
CA ARG A 398 -24.93 -17.33 5.97
C ARG A 398 -25.22 -16.88 4.53
N ILE A 399 -24.67 -15.76 4.11
CA ILE A 399 -24.79 -15.26 2.72
C ILE A 399 -23.57 -15.62 1.85
N ALA A 400 -22.76 -16.61 2.27
CA ALA A 400 -21.56 -17.04 1.54
C ALA A 400 -20.53 -15.91 1.29
N GLY A 401 -20.54 -14.85 2.11
CA GLY A 401 -19.60 -13.74 2.01
C GLY A 401 -18.23 -14.04 2.63
N MET A 402 -18.17 -14.96 3.60
CA MET A 402 -16.95 -15.44 4.26
C MET A 402 -17.19 -16.77 4.99
N PRO A 403 -16.15 -17.52 5.39
CA PRO A 403 -16.29 -18.63 6.32
C PRO A 403 -16.82 -18.19 7.70
N ALA A 404 -17.33 -19.14 8.48
CA ALA A 404 -17.74 -18.90 9.86
C ALA A 404 -16.55 -18.44 10.73
N TYR A 405 -16.82 -17.66 11.79
CA TYR A 405 -15.81 -17.15 12.71
C TYR A 405 -14.86 -18.24 13.23
N THR A 406 -15.40 -19.40 13.64
CA THR A 406 -14.61 -20.54 14.13
C THR A 406 -13.68 -21.12 13.08
N THR A 407 -14.05 -21.04 11.79
CA THR A 407 -13.20 -21.47 10.68
C THR A 407 -12.07 -20.47 10.45
N ILE A 408 -12.37 -19.17 10.47
CA ILE A 408 -11.35 -18.11 10.38
C ILE A 408 -10.37 -18.20 11.54
N TYR A 409 -10.86 -18.42 12.77
CA TYR A 409 -10.02 -18.55 13.95
C TYR A 409 -9.06 -19.75 13.84
N LYS A 410 -9.56 -20.94 13.48
CA LYS A 410 -8.71 -22.13 13.25
C LYS A 410 -7.70 -21.90 12.12
N MET A 411 -8.07 -21.11 11.12
CA MET A 411 -7.16 -20.74 10.03
C MET A 411 -6.03 -19.85 10.49
N LEU A 412 -6.34 -18.85 11.31
CA LEU A 412 -5.32 -18.03 11.95
C LEU A 412 -4.40 -18.88 12.82
N GLU A 413 -4.94 -19.83 13.59
CA GLU A 413 -4.13 -20.74 14.39
C GLU A 413 -3.14 -21.56 13.54
N GLU A 414 -3.60 -22.14 12.43
CA GLU A 414 -2.73 -22.90 11.52
C GLU A 414 -1.73 -22.01 10.77
N LEU A 415 -2.14 -20.81 10.35
CA LEU A 415 -1.25 -19.82 9.73
C LEU A 415 -0.19 -19.33 10.73
N SER A 416 -0.54 -19.14 12.00
CA SER A 416 0.40 -18.81 13.06
C SER A 416 1.38 -19.96 13.34
N LYS A 417 0.94 -21.23 13.25
CA LYS A 417 1.85 -22.39 13.35
C LYS A 417 2.83 -22.45 12.19
N GLN A 418 2.38 -22.14 10.96
CA GLN A 418 3.27 -22.05 9.80
C GLN A 418 4.30 -20.93 10.00
N GLU A 419 3.84 -19.76 10.43
CA GLU A 419 4.70 -18.61 10.70
C GLU A 419 5.73 -18.92 11.79
N SER A 420 5.29 -19.54 12.89
CA SER A 420 6.18 -19.97 13.98
C SER A 420 7.27 -20.93 13.49
N LYS A 421 6.95 -21.86 12.58
CA LYS A 421 7.97 -22.74 11.97
C LYS A 421 8.98 -21.96 11.14
N LEU A 422 8.53 -21.02 10.32
CA LEU A 422 9.43 -20.17 9.53
C LEU A 422 10.36 -19.36 10.41
N VAL A 423 9.85 -18.79 11.51
CA VAL A 423 10.65 -18.04 12.48
C VAL A 423 11.65 -18.97 13.19
N GLN A 424 11.26 -20.18 13.57
CA GLN A 424 12.17 -21.17 14.16
C GLN A 424 13.28 -21.58 13.19
N GLU A 425 12.93 -21.88 11.94
CA GLU A 425 13.88 -22.23 10.88
C GLU A 425 14.87 -21.08 10.62
N HIS A 426 14.36 -19.84 10.52
CA HIS A 426 15.19 -18.66 10.34
C HIS A 426 16.08 -18.38 11.55
N GLY A 427 15.50 -18.42 12.77
CA GLY A 427 16.22 -18.19 14.01
C GLY A 427 17.31 -19.21 14.29
N ARG A 428 17.19 -20.43 13.74
CA ARG A 428 18.20 -21.49 13.82
C ARG A 428 19.25 -21.47 12.72
N ASN A 429 19.10 -20.61 11.72
CA ASN A 429 20.07 -20.49 10.65
C ASN A 429 21.28 -19.63 11.12
N PRO A 430 22.50 -20.18 11.15
CA PRO A 430 23.69 -19.42 11.57
C PRO A 430 24.05 -18.28 10.60
N ASP A 431 23.65 -18.38 9.34
CA ASP A 431 24.00 -17.41 8.29
C ASP A 431 23.04 -16.20 8.25
N LEU A 432 21.92 -16.27 8.96
CA LEU A 432 20.88 -15.23 8.94
C LEU A 432 20.85 -14.47 10.25
N CYS A 433 20.59 -13.16 10.22
CA CYS A 433 20.53 -12.31 11.40
C CYS A 433 19.10 -11.86 11.67
N SER A 434 18.79 -11.55 12.93
CA SER A 434 17.46 -11.08 13.31
C SER A 434 17.47 -10.11 14.49
N LYS A 435 16.41 -9.29 14.59
CA LYS A 435 16.08 -8.47 15.75
C LYS A 435 14.71 -8.83 16.27
N THR A 436 14.54 -8.85 17.58
CA THR A 436 13.24 -8.97 18.24
C THR A 436 12.87 -7.63 18.85
N VAL A 437 11.77 -7.02 18.42
CA VAL A 437 11.23 -5.80 19.02
C VAL A 437 10.08 -6.18 19.94
N ILE A 438 10.14 -5.76 21.19
CA ILE A 438 9.14 -6.04 22.22
C ILE A 438 8.44 -4.74 22.56
N ASP A 439 7.12 -4.79 22.72
CA ASP A 439 6.34 -3.66 23.22
C ASP A 439 5.22 -4.15 24.13
N ASN A 440 4.75 -3.25 24.99
CA ASN A 440 3.64 -3.47 25.89
C ASN A 440 2.32 -3.45 25.11
N VAL A 441 1.51 -4.48 25.29
CA VAL A 441 0.16 -4.52 24.71
C VAL A 441 -0.86 -4.37 25.82
N GLN A 442 -1.64 -3.30 25.71
CA GLN A 442 -2.65 -2.94 26.68
C GLN A 442 -4.04 -2.97 26.03
N ASN A 443 -4.94 -3.76 26.62
CA ASN A 443 -6.35 -3.79 26.21
C ASN A 443 -7.24 -3.42 27.39
N TYR A 444 -7.95 -2.30 27.26
CA TYR A 444 -8.88 -1.83 28.28
C TYR A 444 -10.27 -2.45 28.06
N LEU A 445 -10.57 -3.49 28.82
CA LEU A 445 -11.90 -4.08 28.86
C LEU A 445 -12.82 -3.20 29.69
N ARG A 446 -13.57 -2.34 29.01
CA ARG A 446 -14.59 -1.50 29.65
C ARG A 446 -15.82 -2.33 29.98
N ALA A 447 -16.18 -2.38 31.27
CA ALA A 447 -17.46 -2.91 31.70
C ALA A 447 -18.57 -1.95 31.23
N ARG A 448 -19.33 -2.36 30.20
CA ARG A 448 -20.46 -1.57 29.68
C ARG A 448 -21.68 -1.60 30.59
N ASP A 449 -21.80 -2.64 31.39
CA ASP A 449 -22.89 -2.85 32.33
C ASP A 449 -22.32 -2.78 33.76
N GLN A 450 -22.67 -1.72 34.49
CA GLN A 450 -22.16 -1.41 35.83
C GLN A 450 -22.85 -2.27 36.90
N ARG A 451 -22.78 -3.60 36.77
CA ARG A 451 -23.25 -4.52 37.80
C ARG A 451 -22.17 -4.74 38.86
N ILE A 452 -22.60 -5.04 40.08
CA ILE A 452 -21.71 -5.46 41.17
C ILE A 452 -20.78 -6.58 40.67
N GLY A 453 -19.47 -6.40 40.84
CA GLY A 453 -18.43 -7.35 40.40
C GLY A 453 -17.94 -7.18 38.96
N ARG A 454 -18.49 -6.24 38.17
CA ARG A 454 -17.97 -5.90 36.84
C ARG A 454 -17.17 -4.61 36.90
N GLU A 455 -15.86 -4.74 36.95
CA GLU A 455 -14.94 -3.62 36.92
C GLU A 455 -14.29 -3.49 35.55
N ASN A 456 -13.88 -2.27 35.21
CA ASN A 456 -13.02 -2.09 34.05
C ASN A 456 -11.69 -2.80 34.32
N LYS A 457 -11.25 -3.65 33.39
CA LYS A 457 -10.00 -4.39 33.52
C LYS A 457 -9.02 -3.94 32.44
N LEU A 458 -7.86 -3.44 32.85
CA LEU A 458 -6.74 -3.27 31.95
C LEU A 458 -6.01 -4.61 31.84
N ASN A 459 -6.15 -5.30 30.71
CA ASN A 459 -5.30 -6.44 30.40
C ASN A 459 -3.97 -5.88 29.91
N VAL A 460 -2.90 -6.25 30.61
CA VAL A 460 -1.52 -5.88 30.28
C VAL A 460 -0.81 -7.15 29.85
N GLY A 461 -0.03 -7.06 28.79
CA GLY A 461 0.83 -8.12 28.29
C GLY A 461 1.98 -7.52 27.49
N ILE A 462 2.76 -8.40 26.87
CA ILE A 462 3.84 -8.03 25.95
C ILE A 462 3.63 -8.75 24.64
N ALA A 463 3.94 -8.08 23.54
CA ALA A 463 4.05 -8.71 22.23
C ALA A 463 5.44 -8.44 21.68
N ALA A 464 5.88 -9.35 20.83
CA ALA A 464 7.14 -9.23 20.14
C ALA A 464 6.98 -9.40 18.64
N THR A 465 7.83 -8.73 17.89
CA THR A 465 7.97 -8.89 16.44
C THR A 465 9.39 -9.30 16.15
N TYR A 466 9.54 -10.44 15.48
CA TYR A 466 10.81 -10.92 14.95
C TYR A 466 11.03 -10.33 13.57
N ILE A 467 12.18 -9.70 13.35
CA ILE A 467 12.51 -8.95 12.13
C ILE A 467 13.75 -9.59 11.52
N GLU A 468 13.65 -10.05 10.27
CA GLU A 468 14.82 -10.55 9.52
C GLU A 468 15.76 -9.38 9.22
N LEU A 469 17.08 -9.58 9.31
CA LEU A 469 18.07 -8.56 8.98
C LEU A 469 18.88 -8.98 7.75
N PRO A 470 18.31 -8.86 6.53
CA PRO A 470 19.00 -9.25 5.31
C PRO A 470 20.28 -8.42 5.15
N GLY A 471 21.37 -9.04 4.69
CA GLY A 471 22.65 -8.39 4.43
C GLY A 471 23.52 -8.11 5.67
N VAL A 472 22.98 -8.28 6.89
CA VAL A 472 23.82 -8.23 8.09
C VAL A 472 24.61 -9.52 8.18
N ARG A 473 25.93 -9.39 8.28
CA ARG A 473 26.81 -10.55 8.37
C ARG A 473 26.84 -11.08 9.81
N PRO A 474 26.72 -12.41 10.04
CA PRO A 474 26.65 -12.98 11.38
C PRO A 474 27.83 -12.63 12.28
N GLU A 475 29.02 -12.38 11.73
CA GLU A 475 30.22 -12.05 12.51
C GLU A 475 30.11 -10.70 13.20
N ALA A 476 29.26 -9.79 12.70
CA ALA A 476 28.98 -8.51 13.39
C ALA A 476 28.18 -8.71 14.70
N LEU A 477 27.62 -9.90 14.90
CA LEU A 477 26.87 -10.32 16.08
C LEU A 477 27.58 -11.47 16.82
N ASP A 478 28.90 -11.59 16.65
CA ASP A 478 29.71 -12.59 17.35
C ASP A 478 29.80 -12.24 18.86
N LEU A 479 29.34 -13.16 19.71
CA LEU A 479 29.35 -12.99 21.15
C LEU A 479 30.77 -13.01 21.72
N ASP A 480 31.66 -13.86 21.19
CA ASP A 480 33.00 -14.03 21.73
C ASP A 480 33.89 -12.84 21.36
N ASP A 481 33.72 -12.25 20.16
CA ASP A 481 34.34 -10.96 19.84
C ASP A 481 33.81 -9.83 20.74
N LYS A 482 32.50 -9.76 20.97
CA LYS A 482 31.91 -8.79 21.91
C LYS A 482 32.53 -8.90 23.30
N GLN A 483 32.65 -10.12 23.84
CA GLN A 483 33.30 -10.37 25.13
C GLN A 483 34.76 -9.94 25.13
N ARG A 484 35.51 -10.21 24.06
CA ARG A 484 36.89 -9.75 23.91
C ARG A 484 37.01 -8.23 23.95
N GLN A 485 36.17 -7.50 23.20
CA GLN A 485 36.19 -6.03 23.20
C GLN A 485 35.83 -5.45 24.57
N ILE A 486 34.85 -6.05 25.27
CA ILE A 486 34.50 -5.65 26.65
C ILE A 486 35.70 -5.88 27.59
N ALA A 487 36.42 -6.99 27.43
CA ALA A 487 37.59 -7.30 28.25
C ALA A 487 38.76 -6.32 28.03
N GLU A 488 38.87 -5.69 26.86
CA GLU A 488 39.81 -4.60 26.62
C GLU A 488 39.49 -3.34 27.45
N ASN A 489 38.25 -3.21 27.94
CA ASN A 489 37.78 -2.19 28.86
C ASN A 489 38.07 -0.74 28.43
N LYS A 490 38.14 -0.47 27.12
CA LYS A 490 38.36 0.89 26.56
C LYS A 490 37.32 1.90 27.05
N ARG A 491 36.13 1.43 27.45
CA ARG A 491 35.06 2.25 28.03
C ARG A 491 35.49 3.03 29.29
N GLN A 492 36.46 2.53 30.05
CA GLN A 492 36.92 3.18 31.28
C GLN A 492 37.63 4.52 31.00
N ASP A 493 38.20 4.64 29.79
CA ASP A 493 39.03 5.78 29.38
C ASP A 493 38.22 6.82 28.60
N VAL A 494 36.90 6.64 28.49
CA VAL A 494 36.04 7.53 27.70
C VAL A 494 35.93 8.91 28.32
N THR A 495 36.28 9.93 27.54
CA THR A 495 36.14 11.35 27.91
C THR A 495 35.01 12.04 27.14
N VAL A 496 34.59 13.22 27.61
CA VAL A 496 33.62 14.05 26.88
C VAL A 496 34.17 14.48 25.52
N ASP A 497 35.46 14.80 25.44
CA ASP A 497 36.11 15.18 24.19
C ASP A 497 36.12 14.03 23.17
N GLN A 498 36.26 12.78 23.64
CA GLN A 498 36.11 11.61 22.77
C GLN A 498 34.67 11.42 22.29
N LEU A 499 33.67 11.62 23.16
CA LEU A 499 32.25 11.56 22.76
C LEU A 499 31.91 12.64 21.73
N LEU A 500 32.46 13.84 21.88
CA LEU A 500 32.36 14.90 20.87
C LEU A 500 33.11 14.53 19.59
N GLY A 501 34.29 13.93 19.71
CA GLY A 501 35.08 13.44 18.58
C GLY A 501 34.44 12.27 17.82
N PHE A 502 33.46 11.57 18.41
CA PHE A 502 32.65 10.60 17.69
C PHE A 502 31.63 11.25 16.76
N ILE A 503 31.26 12.51 16.99
CA ILE A 503 30.35 13.25 16.12
C ILE A 503 31.10 13.66 14.86
N ASP A 504 30.57 13.27 13.71
CA ASP A 504 31.08 13.73 12.43
C ASP A 504 30.54 15.14 12.12
N GLU A 505 31.20 16.15 12.69
CA GLU A 505 30.83 17.56 12.48
C GLU A 505 30.88 17.94 10.99
N THR A 506 31.80 17.35 10.21
CA THR A 506 31.91 17.66 8.77
C THR A 506 30.69 17.19 8.00
N HIS A 507 30.21 15.98 8.33
CA HIS A 507 28.94 15.48 7.79
C HIS A 507 27.79 16.39 8.20
N LEU A 508 27.67 16.71 9.50
CA LEU A 508 26.61 17.59 10.03
C LEU A 508 26.62 19.03 9.47
N ASP A 509 27.79 19.54 9.09
CA ASP A 509 27.97 20.86 8.48
C ASP A 509 27.76 20.85 6.96
N THR A 510 27.71 19.68 6.32
CA THR A 510 27.37 19.54 4.90
C THR A 510 25.88 19.86 4.64
N PHE A 511 25.10 20.13 5.70
CA PHE A 511 23.65 20.29 5.62
C PHE A 511 23.20 21.76 5.54
N GLY A 512 22.41 22.04 4.51
CA GLY A 512 21.60 23.26 4.37
C GLY A 512 20.12 22.93 4.07
N PRO A 513 19.20 23.91 4.19
CA PRO A 513 17.77 23.80 3.86
C PRO A 513 17.43 22.90 2.65
N HIS A 514 16.57 21.91 2.89
CA HIS A 514 16.53 20.65 2.12
C HIS A 514 15.98 20.70 0.70
N VAL A 515 16.67 19.98 -0.17
CA VAL A 515 16.10 19.30 -1.34
C VAL A 515 16.33 17.80 -1.12
N SER A 516 15.26 16.99 -1.18
CA SER A 516 15.28 15.51 -0.97
C SER A 516 16.41 14.78 -1.73
N LEU A 517 16.90 15.36 -2.84
CA LEU A 517 18.06 14.88 -3.58
C LEU A 517 19.34 14.80 -2.74
N LEU A 518 19.59 15.75 -1.85
CA LEU A 518 20.82 15.76 -1.04
C LEU A 518 20.89 14.56 -0.10
N TYR A 519 19.77 14.20 0.55
CA TYR A 519 19.69 13.00 1.40
C TYR A 519 19.96 11.70 0.65
N ARG A 520 19.64 11.66 -0.65
CA ARG A 520 19.88 10.48 -1.50
C ARG A 520 21.26 10.47 -2.14
N THR A 521 22.03 11.55 -2.02
CA THR A 521 23.29 11.73 -2.74
C THR A 521 24.40 12.19 -1.80
N ARG A 522 24.76 13.48 -1.82
CA ARG A 522 25.94 14.04 -1.15
C ARG A 522 25.83 14.05 0.38
N GLY A 523 24.62 14.15 0.90
CA GLY A 523 24.33 14.18 2.33
C GLY A 523 24.05 12.81 2.94
N ALA A 524 24.11 11.75 2.13
CA ALA A 524 23.88 10.39 2.60
C ALA A 524 25.12 9.86 3.32
N LYS A 525 25.00 9.33 4.54
CA LYS A 525 26.13 8.72 5.26
C LYS A 525 26.21 7.22 5.04
N LEU A 526 25.12 6.53 5.34
CA LEU A 526 24.99 5.10 5.19
C LEU A 526 23.55 4.77 4.75
N PRO A 527 23.18 5.15 3.50
CA PRO A 527 21.86 4.84 2.96
C PRO A 527 21.74 3.34 2.74
N LEU A 528 20.63 2.78 3.21
CA LEU A 528 20.30 1.38 2.99
C LEU A 528 19.45 1.21 1.73
N PRO A 529 19.52 0.06 1.06
CA PRO A 529 18.58 -0.27 -0.02
C PRO A 529 17.13 -0.17 0.47
N ALA A 530 16.28 0.49 -0.31
CA ALA A 530 14.87 0.62 -0.04
C ALA A 530 14.14 -0.71 -0.32
N GLU A 531 14.24 -1.64 0.62
CA GLU A 531 13.60 -2.96 0.55
C GLU A 531 12.64 -3.14 1.73
N ALA A 532 11.51 -3.78 1.47
CA ALA A 532 10.57 -4.14 2.53
C ALA A 532 11.16 -5.29 3.34
N THR A 533 11.58 -5.01 4.56
CA THR A 533 12.06 -6.07 5.47
C THR A 533 10.89 -6.97 5.89
N LYS A 534 11.19 -8.25 6.02
CA LYS A 534 10.24 -9.24 6.49
C LYS A 534 10.12 -9.17 8.02
N VAL A 535 8.88 -9.18 8.48
CA VAL A 535 8.52 -9.11 9.88
C VAL A 535 7.57 -10.24 10.22
N HIS A 536 7.78 -10.83 11.38
CA HIS A 536 7.08 -12.02 11.84
C HIS A 536 6.54 -11.74 13.25
N PRO A 537 5.22 -11.61 13.42
CA PRO A 537 4.64 -11.42 14.75
C PRO A 537 4.84 -12.69 15.58
N LEU A 538 5.37 -12.53 16.79
CA LEU A 538 5.47 -13.60 17.78
C LEU A 538 4.19 -13.69 18.60
N ALA A 539 3.92 -14.86 19.19
CA ALA A 539 2.77 -15.05 20.06
C ALA A 539 2.92 -14.17 21.31
N SER A 540 1.92 -13.32 21.56
CA SER A 540 1.90 -12.42 22.71
C SER A 540 1.82 -13.17 24.04
N SER A 541 2.33 -12.56 25.10
CA SER A 541 2.30 -13.10 26.46
C SER A 541 1.55 -12.18 27.41
N SER A 542 0.87 -12.74 28.43
CA SER A 542 0.19 -11.96 29.49
C SER A 542 1.15 -11.46 30.58
N ILE A 543 2.45 -11.54 30.32
CA ILE A 543 3.55 -11.16 31.19
C ILE A 543 3.68 -9.63 31.23
N LYS A 544 4.03 -9.08 32.39
CA LYS A 544 4.24 -7.65 32.59
C LYS A 544 5.72 -7.29 32.40
N GLU A 545 5.97 -6.45 31.41
CA GLU A 545 7.29 -5.89 31.12
C GLU A 545 7.94 -5.17 32.31
N THR A 546 7.12 -4.51 33.13
CA THR A 546 7.59 -3.70 34.28
C THR A 546 8.21 -4.53 35.40
N VAL A 547 7.94 -5.83 35.44
CA VAL A 547 8.41 -6.77 36.47
C VAL A 547 9.56 -7.59 35.88
N THR A 548 10.79 -7.40 36.36
CA THR A 548 12.00 -7.97 35.75
C THR A 548 11.98 -9.50 35.64
N THR A 549 11.43 -10.22 36.64
CA THR A 549 11.29 -11.68 36.59
C THR A 549 10.27 -12.16 35.56
N GLU A 550 9.20 -11.39 35.37
CA GLU A 550 8.20 -11.63 34.34
C GLU A 550 8.81 -11.34 32.96
N LEU A 551 9.48 -10.19 32.78
CA LEU A 551 10.18 -9.87 31.52
C LEU A 551 11.18 -10.96 31.13
N LYS A 552 11.95 -11.52 32.08
CA LYS A 552 12.82 -12.67 31.85
C LYS A 552 12.06 -13.85 31.23
N ALA A 553 10.93 -14.24 31.84
CA ALA A 553 10.11 -15.33 31.32
C ALA A 553 9.56 -15.02 29.91
N GLY A 554 9.19 -13.76 29.66
CA GLY A 554 8.76 -13.29 28.34
C GLY A 554 9.87 -13.38 27.29
N LEU A 555 11.08 -12.94 27.62
CA LEU A 555 12.24 -13.02 26.74
C LEU A 555 12.59 -14.47 26.40
N LEU A 556 12.59 -15.37 27.39
CA LEU A 556 12.84 -16.79 27.17
C LEU A 556 11.76 -17.44 26.29
N ASP A 557 10.50 -17.05 26.47
CA ASP A 557 9.40 -17.50 25.60
C ASP A 557 9.61 -17.04 24.16
N PHE A 558 9.89 -15.74 23.93
CA PHE A 558 10.14 -15.22 22.58
C PHE A 558 11.39 -15.81 21.92
N LEU A 559 12.47 -16.03 22.68
CA LEU A 559 13.65 -16.75 22.20
C LEU A 559 13.30 -18.19 21.80
N GLY A 560 12.51 -18.89 22.64
CA GLY A 560 12.03 -20.24 22.36
C GLY A 560 11.14 -20.30 21.10
N GLN A 561 10.32 -19.28 20.87
CA GLN A 561 9.53 -19.12 19.65
C GLN A 561 10.42 -18.91 18.41
N ALA A 562 11.59 -18.28 18.55
CA ALA A 562 12.63 -18.20 17.52
C ALA A 562 13.56 -19.42 17.48
N GLY A 563 13.19 -20.48 18.20
CA GLY A 563 13.93 -21.74 18.27
C GLY A 563 15.07 -21.74 19.29
N GLN A 564 15.45 -20.63 19.90
CA GLN A 564 16.58 -20.55 20.82
C GLN A 564 16.20 -21.07 22.21
N GLN A 565 16.84 -22.14 22.69
CA GLN A 565 16.53 -22.77 23.98
C GLN A 565 17.79 -22.96 24.83
N GLN A 566 17.60 -23.13 26.13
CA GLN A 566 18.70 -23.42 27.04
C GLN A 566 19.43 -24.70 26.62
N GLY A 567 20.75 -24.63 26.50
CA GLY A 567 21.60 -25.75 26.05
C GLY A 567 21.55 -26.02 24.55
N ASP A 568 20.68 -25.35 23.80
CA ASP A 568 20.53 -25.51 22.36
C ASP A 568 20.17 -24.14 21.73
N TYR A 569 21.20 -23.31 21.59
CA TYR A 569 21.10 -21.97 21.03
C TYR A 569 22.32 -21.66 20.16
N LEU A 570 22.16 -20.70 19.24
CA LEU A 570 23.28 -20.15 18.48
C LEU A 570 24.04 -19.20 19.39
N ARG A 571 25.33 -19.46 19.62
CA ARG A 571 26.20 -18.62 20.44
C ARG A 571 26.54 -17.30 19.72
N ARG A 572 25.56 -16.40 19.66
CA ARG A 572 25.61 -15.11 18.98
C ARG A 572 24.72 -14.08 19.68
N LEU A 573 24.95 -12.81 19.39
CA LEU A 573 24.10 -11.74 19.88
C LEU A 573 22.72 -11.77 19.18
N VAL A 574 21.67 -11.65 20.00
CA VAL A 574 20.28 -11.45 19.59
C VAL A 574 19.92 -10.02 19.94
N LEU A 575 19.65 -9.22 18.91
CA LEU A 575 19.24 -7.83 19.11
C LEU A 575 17.82 -7.79 19.69
N VAL A 576 17.63 -7.15 20.83
CA VAL A 576 16.32 -6.97 21.47
C VAL A 576 16.02 -5.48 21.61
N GLY A 577 14.98 -5.01 20.94
CA GLY A 577 14.53 -3.62 21.01
C GLY A 577 13.20 -3.47 21.75
N GLY A 578 12.88 -2.24 22.10
CA GLY A 578 11.62 -1.86 22.76
C GLY A 578 11.65 -0.39 23.18
N ASP A 579 10.78 -0.01 24.10
CA ASP A 579 10.80 1.33 24.66
C ASP A 579 11.98 1.53 25.64
N GLY A 580 12.11 2.74 26.20
CA GLY A 580 13.18 3.04 27.15
C GLY A 580 13.12 2.22 28.45
N LEU A 581 11.94 1.72 28.85
CA LEU A 581 11.79 0.85 30.01
C LEU A 581 12.25 -0.56 29.66
N THR A 582 11.88 -1.09 28.49
CA THR A 582 12.38 -2.39 28.00
C THR A 582 13.91 -2.40 28.02
N TYR A 583 14.53 -1.34 27.47
CA TYR A 583 15.99 -1.19 27.43
C TYR A 583 16.63 -1.28 28.83
N GLU A 584 16.13 -0.47 29.77
CA GLU A 584 16.60 -0.46 31.16
C GLU A 584 16.45 -1.84 31.82
N LYS A 585 15.31 -2.50 31.60
CA LYS A 585 15.01 -3.78 32.22
C LYS A 585 15.85 -4.92 31.66
N VAL A 586 16.17 -4.91 30.37
CA VAL A 586 17.10 -5.88 29.77
C VAL A 586 18.50 -5.69 30.35
N LEU A 587 18.99 -4.45 30.51
CA LEU A 587 20.27 -4.19 31.16
C LEU A 587 20.31 -4.67 32.61
N GLN A 588 19.25 -4.36 33.37
CA GLN A 588 19.10 -4.82 34.74
C GLN A 588 19.10 -6.36 34.82
N LEU A 589 18.43 -7.02 33.87
CA LEU A 589 18.39 -8.47 33.79
C LEU A 589 19.78 -9.07 33.55
N LYS A 590 20.55 -8.54 32.59
CA LYS A 590 21.95 -8.99 32.35
C LYS A 590 22.80 -8.86 33.62
N GLN A 591 22.68 -7.76 34.36
CA GLN A 591 23.41 -7.57 35.62
C GLN A 591 23.02 -8.59 36.70
N TYR A 592 21.74 -8.98 36.79
CA TYR A 592 21.30 -9.99 37.76
C TYR A 592 21.69 -11.41 37.35
N MET A 593 21.76 -11.67 36.05
CA MET A 593 22.02 -13.00 35.50
C MET A 593 23.51 -13.26 35.21
N GLN A 594 24.39 -12.25 35.33
CA GLN A 594 25.82 -12.32 34.99
C GLN A 594 26.64 -13.44 35.67
N PHE A 595 26.13 -14.03 36.76
CA PHE A 595 26.83 -15.09 37.51
C PHE A 595 26.53 -16.51 36.99
N HIS A 596 25.67 -16.65 35.98
CA HIS A 596 25.45 -17.91 35.29
C HIS A 596 26.62 -18.21 34.34
N ASN A 597 27.04 -19.47 34.26
CA ASN A 597 28.17 -19.88 33.42
C ASN A 597 27.81 -19.98 31.93
N ASP A 598 26.53 -20.21 31.63
CA ASP A 598 26.04 -20.33 30.26
C ASP A 598 25.55 -18.97 29.75
N ALA A 599 25.92 -18.60 28.52
CA ALA A 599 25.63 -17.28 27.96
C ALA A 599 24.13 -17.04 27.69
N PHE A 600 23.36 -18.11 27.48
CA PHE A 600 21.91 -18.01 27.34
C PHE A 600 21.26 -17.79 28.71
N GLU A 601 21.65 -18.56 29.74
CA GLU A 601 21.19 -18.33 31.12
C GLU A 601 21.58 -16.96 31.66
N SER A 602 22.81 -16.50 31.40
CA SER A 602 23.30 -15.18 31.83
C SER A 602 22.70 -14.02 31.03
N HIS A 603 21.95 -14.33 29.97
CA HIS A 603 21.40 -13.37 29.01
C HIS A 603 22.48 -12.51 28.33
N GLU A 604 23.73 -12.98 28.31
CA GLU A 604 24.83 -12.32 27.60
C GLU A 604 24.56 -12.23 26.10
N ILE A 605 23.89 -13.23 25.54
CA ILE A 605 23.44 -13.24 24.15
C ILE A 605 22.46 -12.10 23.82
N LEU A 606 21.78 -11.51 24.80
CA LEU A 606 20.85 -10.42 24.52
C LEU A 606 21.61 -9.11 24.37
N GLU A 607 21.56 -8.51 23.18
CA GLU A 607 22.06 -7.17 22.96
C GLU A 607 20.88 -6.20 22.92
N PRO A 608 20.65 -5.39 23.97
CA PRO A 608 19.59 -4.40 23.93
C PRO A 608 19.91 -3.39 22.83
N GLY A 609 19.09 -3.40 21.78
CA GLY A 609 19.10 -2.35 20.78
C GLY A 609 18.77 -1.02 21.46
N LEU A 610 19.37 0.07 20.97
CA LEU A 610 18.99 1.42 21.38
C LEU A 610 17.45 1.56 21.42
N PRO A 611 16.89 2.33 22.37
CA PRO A 611 15.44 2.55 22.44
C PRO A 611 14.92 2.86 21.05
N GLU A 612 13.86 2.18 20.61
CA GLU A 612 13.40 2.23 19.22
C GLU A 612 13.38 3.68 18.71
N SER A 613 13.83 3.90 17.46
CA SER A 613 14.10 5.23 16.92
C SER A 613 12.91 6.17 17.09
N PHE A 614 11.70 5.64 16.97
CA PHE A 614 10.46 6.38 17.22
C PHE A 614 10.33 6.89 18.66
N HIS A 615 10.60 6.06 19.69
CA HIS A 615 10.50 6.49 21.09
C HIS A 615 11.58 7.51 21.44
N SER A 616 12.77 7.32 20.89
CA SER A 616 13.87 8.28 20.96
C SER A 616 13.45 9.62 20.37
N GLU A 617 13.02 9.64 19.10
CA GLU A 617 12.56 10.85 18.42
C GLU A 617 11.39 11.52 19.15
N TRP A 618 10.40 10.75 19.60
CA TRP A 618 9.26 11.28 20.34
C TRP A 618 9.66 11.90 21.68
N THR A 619 10.61 11.30 22.39
CA THR A 619 11.17 11.88 23.62
C THR A 619 11.98 13.14 23.31
N GLY A 620 12.69 13.16 22.17
CA GLY A 620 13.38 14.34 21.66
C GLY A 620 12.40 15.49 21.36
N MET A 621 11.31 15.19 20.66
CA MET A 621 10.21 16.12 20.38
C MET A 621 9.61 16.67 21.69
N SER A 622 9.31 15.80 22.66
CA SER A 622 8.80 16.22 23.98
C SER A 622 9.80 17.13 24.71
N THR A 623 11.09 16.80 24.64
CA THR A 623 12.17 17.61 25.23
C THR A 623 12.25 19.00 24.60
N ALA A 624 12.17 19.08 23.27
CA ALA A 624 12.15 20.35 22.54
C ALA A 624 10.90 21.18 22.89
N TYR A 625 9.74 20.55 23.05
CA TYR A 625 8.53 21.22 23.53
C TYR A 625 8.69 21.78 24.95
N GLU A 626 9.25 21.00 25.89
CA GLU A 626 9.54 21.49 27.23
C GLU A 626 10.49 22.70 27.22
N ALA A 627 11.47 22.71 26.31
CA ALA A 627 12.45 23.79 26.19
C ALA A 627 11.86 25.06 25.56
N HIS A 628 11.02 24.93 24.54
CA HIS A 628 10.65 26.05 23.66
C HIS A 628 9.20 26.56 23.79
N TRP A 629 8.29 25.83 24.45
CA TRP A 629 6.86 26.17 24.46
C TRP A 629 6.51 27.49 25.16
N SER A 630 7.03 27.72 26.37
CA SER A 630 6.62 28.84 27.24
C SER A 630 5.08 28.91 27.49
N ASP A 631 4.45 30.08 27.54
CA ASP A 631 2.99 30.26 27.65
C ASP A 631 2.40 30.55 26.25
N MET A 632 1.16 30.10 25.98
CA MET A 632 0.39 30.49 24.78
C MET A 632 0.19 32.01 24.71
N LEU A 633 0.18 32.67 25.88
CA LEU A 633 0.07 34.12 25.99
C LEU A 633 1.45 34.82 26.13
N SER A 634 2.54 34.13 25.82
CA SER A 634 3.87 34.74 25.83
C SER A 634 3.94 35.87 24.80
N ASP A 635 4.41 37.03 25.23
CA ASP A 635 4.70 38.15 24.33
C ASP A 635 6.03 37.98 23.57
N ASP A 636 6.87 37.01 23.98
CA ASP A 636 8.16 36.74 23.35
C ASP A 636 7.99 35.95 22.04
N PRO A 637 8.29 36.56 20.87
CA PRO A 637 8.14 35.89 19.58
C PRO A 637 9.13 34.74 19.39
N GLY A 638 10.17 34.62 20.23
CA GLY A 638 11.14 33.52 20.19
C GLY A 638 10.65 32.22 20.83
N THR A 639 9.43 32.19 21.36
CA THR A 639 8.83 31.01 21.99
C THR A 639 7.81 30.34 21.07
N MET A 640 7.76 29.02 21.08
CA MET A 640 6.83 28.24 20.26
C MET A 640 5.36 28.46 20.64
N GLY A 641 5.04 28.69 21.91
CA GLY A 641 3.67 28.98 22.35
C GLY A 641 3.11 30.29 21.79
N HIS A 642 3.95 31.32 21.62
CA HIS A 642 3.58 32.54 20.91
C HIS A 642 3.21 32.25 19.45
N SER A 643 4.09 31.56 18.73
CA SER A 643 3.87 31.22 17.32
C SER A 643 2.63 30.36 17.13
N ALA A 644 2.42 29.36 18.00
CA ALA A 644 1.22 28.51 17.99
C ALA A 644 -0.07 29.33 18.18
N HIS A 645 -0.07 30.28 19.12
CA HIS A 645 -1.19 31.18 19.34
C HIS A 645 -1.47 32.06 18.11
N LYS A 646 -0.44 32.60 17.46
CA LYS A 646 -0.57 33.42 16.24
C LYS A 646 -1.22 32.69 15.08
N ILE A 647 -0.98 31.39 14.94
CA ILE A 647 -1.58 30.55 13.89
C ILE A 647 -2.84 29.82 14.34
N ASN A 648 -3.42 30.18 15.49
CA ASN A 648 -4.62 29.58 16.07
C ASN A 648 -4.54 28.06 16.27
N ARG A 649 -3.35 27.54 16.60
CA ARG A 649 -3.15 26.12 16.92
C ARG A 649 -3.16 25.93 18.45
N PRO A 650 -3.92 24.94 18.97
CA PRO A 650 -3.95 24.68 20.40
C PRO A 650 -2.62 24.11 20.89
N GLY A 651 -2.29 24.39 22.15
CA GLY A 651 -1.15 23.77 22.80
C GLY A 651 -1.37 22.32 23.19
N PRO A 652 -0.30 21.53 23.34
CA PRO A 652 -0.39 20.18 23.86
C PRO A 652 -0.89 20.20 25.31
N SER A 653 -1.68 19.19 25.68
CA SER A 653 -2.19 19.03 27.05
C SER A 653 -1.09 18.70 28.06
N ASN A 654 0.03 18.12 27.60
CA ASN A 654 1.19 17.79 28.40
C ASN A 654 2.49 18.00 27.61
N LEU A 655 3.33 18.92 28.05
CA LEU A 655 4.63 19.19 27.41
C LEU A 655 5.63 18.05 27.59
N LYS A 656 5.50 17.25 28.65
CA LYS A 656 6.42 16.13 28.91
C LYS A 656 6.18 14.90 28.05
N LYS A 657 5.01 14.85 27.42
CA LYS A 657 4.57 13.73 26.59
C LYS A 657 3.55 14.27 25.61
N VAL A 658 4.06 14.97 24.60
CA VAL A 658 3.22 15.55 23.54
C VAL A 658 2.62 14.44 22.68
N ASP A 659 1.49 14.68 22.04
CA ASP A 659 1.05 13.77 20.98
C ASP A 659 1.95 13.98 19.75
N TYR A 660 2.64 12.94 19.31
CA TYR A 660 3.75 13.05 18.37
C TYR A 660 3.34 13.71 17.04
N TYR A 661 2.28 13.26 16.37
CA TYR A 661 1.95 13.77 15.03
C TYR A 661 1.48 15.23 15.04
N PRO A 662 0.51 15.63 15.90
CA PRO A 662 0.10 17.04 15.96
C PRO A 662 1.25 17.95 16.43
N ALA A 663 2.14 17.44 17.29
CA ALA A 663 3.30 18.18 17.75
C ALA A 663 4.35 18.35 16.63
N ALA A 664 4.70 17.29 15.91
CA ALA A 664 5.61 17.35 14.77
C ALA A 664 5.09 18.29 13.68
N ASP A 665 3.79 18.21 13.33
CA ASP A 665 3.14 19.12 12.36
C ASP A 665 3.29 20.59 12.76
N LEU A 666 2.97 20.91 14.01
CA LEU A 666 3.06 22.28 14.54
C LEU A 666 4.51 22.77 14.59
N ALA A 667 5.42 21.98 15.16
CA ALA A 667 6.81 22.34 15.32
C ALA A 667 7.50 22.55 13.97
N PHE A 668 7.30 21.63 13.01
CA PHE A 668 7.88 21.76 11.67
C PHE A 668 7.26 22.91 10.88
N THR A 669 5.96 23.19 11.03
CA THR A 669 5.36 24.40 10.45
C THR A 669 6.03 25.67 10.97
N ILE A 670 6.26 25.77 12.29
CA ILE A 670 6.91 26.95 12.87
C ILE A 670 8.38 27.02 12.45
N LEU A 671 9.09 25.88 12.41
CA LEU A 671 10.45 25.79 11.88
C LEU A 671 10.54 26.31 10.44
N ASP A 672 9.64 25.88 9.56
CA ASP A 672 9.60 26.31 8.17
C ASP A 672 9.37 27.82 8.06
N MET A 673 8.47 28.39 8.86
CA MET A 673 8.26 29.84 8.90
C MET A 673 9.50 30.60 9.37
N CYS A 674 10.18 30.13 10.41
CA CYS A 674 11.42 30.73 10.90
C CYS A 674 12.54 30.65 9.85
N MET A 675 12.69 29.51 9.19
CA MET A 675 13.68 29.35 8.12
C MET A 675 13.37 30.24 6.92
N LEU A 676 12.11 30.36 6.51
CA LEU A 676 11.69 31.28 5.45
C LEU A 676 11.97 32.74 5.81
N ASP A 677 11.83 33.13 7.08
CA ASP A 677 12.20 34.47 7.55
C ASP A 677 13.73 34.70 7.49
N CYS A 678 14.54 33.70 7.82
CA CYS A 678 16.00 33.77 7.60
C CYS A 678 16.35 33.98 6.13
N TRP A 679 15.67 33.25 5.22
CA TRP A 679 15.84 33.45 3.77
C TRP A 679 15.39 34.82 3.30
N ARG A 680 14.26 35.31 3.82
CA ARG A 680 13.75 36.66 3.56
C ARG A 680 14.79 37.72 3.93
N ILE A 681 15.43 37.59 5.09
CA ILE A 681 16.51 38.48 5.55
C ILE A 681 17.73 38.37 4.62
N ALA A 682 18.15 37.16 4.27
CA ALA A 682 19.34 36.93 3.42
C ALA A 682 19.21 37.56 2.02
N PHE A 683 18.01 37.52 1.44
CA PHE A 683 17.71 38.15 0.15
C PHE A 683 17.24 39.60 0.25
N ASN A 684 17.15 40.14 1.47
CA ASN A 684 16.62 41.49 1.75
C ASN A 684 15.27 41.74 1.04
N ALA A 685 14.36 40.77 1.15
CA ALA A 685 13.03 40.81 0.54
C ALA A 685 11.95 41.06 1.61
N ASP A 686 10.83 41.65 1.23
CA ASP A 686 9.65 41.73 2.12
C ASP A 686 8.77 40.47 2.00
N ASP A 687 8.58 40.01 0.76
CA ASP A 687 7.90 38.74 0.44
C ASP A 687 8.86 37.86 -0.38
N ILE A 688 9.32 36.78 0.26
CA ILE A 688 10.27 35.85 -0.37
C ILE A 688 9.65 35.12 -1.57
N PHE A 689 8.33 34.87 -1.57
CA PHE A 689 7.65 34.22 -2.68
C PHE A 689 7.50 35.16 -3.86
N GLU A 690 7.17 36.44 -3.62
CA GLU A 690 7.12 37.46 -4.67
C GLU A 690 8.51 37.69 -5.27
N HIS A 691 9.57 37.68 -4.43
CA HIS A 691 10.96 37.79 -4.88
C HIS A 691 11.34 36.68 -5.87
N PHE A 692 11.15 35.41 -5.51
CA PHE A 692 11.46 34.29 -6.41
C PHE A 692 10.54 34.24 -7.63
N LYS A 693 9.28 34.70 -7.52
CA LYS A 693 8.39 34.82 -8.68
C LYS A 693 8.89 35.85 -9.70
N LYS A 694 9.45 36.97 -9.23
CA LYS A 694 10.08 37.98 -10.10
C LYS A 694 11.34 37.43 -10.75
N LEU A 695 12.25 36.82 -9.98
CA LEU A 695 13.44 36.17 -10.54
C LEU A 695 13.08 35.11 -11.59
N ALA A 696 12.03 34.32 -11.37
CA ALA A 696 11.53 33.37 -12.35
C ALA A 696 11.01 34.03 -13.63
N ALA A 697 10.25 35.12 -13.50
CA ALA A 697 9.75 35.87 -14.65
C ALA A 697 10.88 36.51 -15.46
N ASP A 698 11.95 36.93 -14.78
CA ASP A 698 13.12 37.58 -15.37
C ASP A 698 14.17 36.57 -15.88
N GLY A 699 13.99 35.26 -15.65
CA GLY A 699 14.95 34.23 -16.02
C GLY A 699 16.25 34.27 -15.21
N GLN A 700 16.18 34.81 -13.98
CA GLN A 700 17.30 35.03 -13.06
C GLN A 700 17.19 34.15 -11.79
N LEU A 701 16.58 32.97 -11.89
CA LEU A 701 16.54 32.06 -10.75
C LEU A 701 17.97 31.60 -10.42
N PRO A 702 18.38 31.67 -9.15
CA PRO A 702 19.68 31.16 -8.75
C PRO A 702 19.76 29.66 -8.98
N GLU A 703 20.96 29.18 -9.31
CA GLU A 703 21.20 27.75 -9.41
C GLU A 703 21.12 27.09 -8.02
N PHE A 704 20.94 25.78 -8.00
CA PHE A 704 20.83 25.02 -6.76
C PHE A 704 22.09 25.18 -5.90
N GLU A 705 23.27 25.12 -6.52
CA GLU A 705 24.58 25.30 -5.88
C GLU A 705 24.72 26.69 -5.23
N GLU A 706 24.15 27.74 -5.85
CA GLU A 706 24.17 29.09 -5.29
C GLU A 706 23.29 29.17 -4.04
N LEU A 707 22.09 28.58 -4.09
CA LEU A 707 21.22 28.46 -2.93
C LEU A 707 21.87 27.63 -1.82
N GLU A 708 22.59 26.55 -2.16
CA GLU A 708 23.32 25.71 -1.20
C GLU A 708 24.39 26.51 -0.44
N VAL A 709 25.12 27.40 -1.11
CA VAL A 709 26.12 28.26 -0.47
C VAL A 709 25.46 29.25 0.51
N ILE A 710 24.30 29.82 0.15
CA ILE A 710 23.55 30.71 1.05
C ILE A 710 22.97 29.93 2.23
N ALA A 711 22.44 28.74 1.97
CA ALA A 711 21.90 27.82 2.96
C ALA A 711 22.92 27.49 4.06
N ARG A 712 24.19 27.24 3.70
CA ARG A 712 25.27 27.03 4.68
C ARG A 712 25.53 28.26 5.55
N LYS A 713 25.53 29.46 4.95
CA LYS A 713 25.68 30.72 5.72
C LYS A 713 24.51 30.91 6.70
N LEU A 714 23.29 30.58 6.28
CA LEU A 714 22.11 30.64 7.13
C LEU A 714 22.16 29.63 8.27
N TYR A 715 22.59 28.39 7.99
CA TYR A 715 22.82 27.37 9.01
C TYR A 715 23.81 27.86 10.07
N ASP A 716 24.98 28.32 9.64
CA ASP A 716 26.02 28.88 10.52
C ASP A 716 25.50 30.06 11.36
N ALA A 717 24.61 30.86 10.79
CA ALA A 717 24.10 32.08 11.40
C ALA A 717 22.90 31.88 12.33
N TYR A 718 22.04 30.89 12.06
CA TYR A 718 20.74 30.75 12.73
C TYR A 718 20.42 29.34 13.25
N SER A 719 21.29 28.35 13.06
CA SER A 719 21.01 26.96 13.43
C SER A 719 22.13 26.28 14.23
N THR A 720 23.17 27.01 14.65
CA THR A 720 24.29 26.44 15.41
C THR A 720 24.34 26.92 16.86
N THR A 721 24.92 26.10 17.74
CA THR A 721 25.21 26.53 19.13
C THR A 721 26.12 27.75 19.20
N LYS A 722 27.06 27.88 18.24
CA LYS A 722 27.92 29.06 18.10
C LYS A 722 27.09 30.32 17.84
N ALA A 723 26.06 30.24 17.00
CA ALA A 723 25.14 31.35 16.74
C ALA A 723 24.34 31.77 17.98
N ILE A 724 23.87 30.83 18.80
CA ILE A 724 23.18 31.13 20.07
C ILE A 724 24.11 31.97 20.97
N HIS A 725 25.36 31.54 21.14
CA HIS A 725 26.33 32.27 21.95
C HIS A 725 26.70 33.63 21.37
N ARG A 726 26.69 33.80 20.04
CA ARG A 726 26.91 35.10 19.39
C ARG A 726 25.74 36.05 19.67
N ALA A 727 24.50 35.58 19.54
CA ALA A 727 23.31 36.38 19.86
C ALA A 727 23.28 36.84 21.33
N MET A 728 23.82 36.04 22.26
CA MET A 728 23.92 36.40 23.69
C MET A 728 25.09 37.35 24.04
N LYS A 729 25.95 37.75 23.10
CA LYS A 729 27.04 38.72 23.40
C LYS A 729 26.53 40.17 23.27
N THR A 730 27.00 41.06 24.14
CA THR A 730 26.63 42.50 24.11
C THR A 730 27.32 43.32 23.04
N GLN A 731 28.49 42.89 22.60
CA GLN A 731 29.29 43.61 21.62
C GLN A 731 29.21 42.85 20.31
N HIS A 732 28.54 43.45 19.33
CA HIS A 732 28.81 43.15 17.93
C HIS A 732 30.27 43.51 17.68
N ASP A 733 31.06 42.50 17.41
CA ASP A 733 32.42 42.67 16.95
C ASP A 733 32.29 42.97 15.47
N SER A 734 32.38 44.24 15.06
CA SER A 734 32.22 44.63 13.65
C SER A 734 33.17 43.90 12.69
N SER A 735 34.19 43.20 13.19
CA SER A 735 35.06 42.31 12.41
C SER A 735 34.50 40.89 12.19
N SER A 736 33.47 40.48 12.92
CA SER A 736 32.83 39.16 12.83
C SER A 736 31.99 39.06 11.57
N LYS A 737 32.25 38.04 10.75
CA LYS A 737 31.42 37.72 9.56
C LYS A 737 29.94 37.53 9.91
N TRP A 738 29.64 37.05 11.12
CA TRP A 738 28.27 36.85 11.58
C TRP A 738 27.53 38.18 11.76
N ASP A 739 28.21 39.22 12.28
CA ASP A 739 27.61 40.55 12.51
C ASP A 739 27.29 41.29 11.20
N SER A 740 27.99 40.94 10.11
CA SER A 740 27.66 41.46 8.77
C SER A 740 26.45 40.77 8.12
N PHE A 741 26.08 39.58 8.60
CA PHE A 741 25.04 38.74 7.99
C PHE A 741 23.72 38.80 8.77
N VAL A 742 23.81 38.86 10.10
CA VAL A 742 22.64 39.00 10.98
C VAL A 742 22.42 40.48 11.28
N PRO A 743 21.36 41.11 10.74
CA PRO A 743 21.15 42.54 10.94
C PRO A 743 20.84 42.85 12.41
N VAL A 744 21.38 43.96 12.90
CA VAL A 744 21.09 44.47 14.25
C VAL A 744 19.64 44.96 14.27
N GLY A 745 18.79 44.28 15.04
CA GLY A 745 17.41 44.67 15.24
C GLY A 745 17.24 45.92 16.10
N SER A 746 16.03 46.49 16.08
CA SER A 746 15.63 47.50 17.07
C SER A 746 15.44 46.85 18.45
N ALA A 747 15.77 47.57 19.52
CA ALA A 747 15.55 47.09 20.89
C ALA A 747 14.09 46.66 21.09
N TRP A 748 13.89 45.38 21.46
CA TRP A 748 12.55 44.85 21.72
C TRP A 748 11.96 45.49 22.98
N THR A 749 10.85 46.22 22.81
CA THR A 749 10.07 46.74 23.93
C THR A 749 8.87 45.82 24.16
N PRO A 750 8.80 45.09 25.29
CA PRO A 750 7.66 44.24 25.59
C PRO A 750 6.36 45.07 25.56
N PRO A 751 5.27 44.55 24.96
CA PRO A 751 3.97 45.19 25.02
C PRO A 751 3.63 45.49 26.48
N LYS A 752 3.08 46.68 26.77
CA LYS A 752 2.63 47.01 28.13
C LYS A 752 1.58 45.98 28.53
N SER A 753 1.92 45.08 29.45
CA SER A 753 1.02 44.00 29.88
C SER A 753 -0.32 44.62 30.28
N ASN A 754 -1.39 44.33 29.53
CA ASN A 754 -2.72 44.81 29.87
C ASN A 754 -3.16 44.12 31.17
N LYS A 755 -3.04 44.83 32.30
CA LYS A 755 -3.37 44.32 33.64
C LYS A 755 -4.88 44.00 33.83
N THR A 756 -5.70 44.18 32.80
CA THR A 756 -7.16 44.23 32.89
C THR A 756 -7.90 42.89 32.82
N ASN A 757 -7.26 41.76 32.49
CA ASN A 757 -7.99 40.46 32.31
C ASN A 757 -7.69 39.36 33.35
N LYS A 758 -7.15 39.68 34.54
CA LYS A 758 -6.94 38.68 35.62
C LYS A 758 -8.17 38.40 36.50
N ALA A 759 -9.38 38.45 35.94
CA ALA A 759 -10.61 38.10 36.64
C ALA A 759 -11.23 36.83 36.01
N GLY A 760 -11.01 35.64 36.58
CA GLY A 760 -11.79 34.46 36.15
C GLY A 760 -11.31 33.07 36.58
N SER A 761 -10.03 32.86 36.89
CA SER A 761 -9.53 31.50 37.20
C SER A 761 -9.63 31.18 38.70
N LYS A 762 -10.84 30.87 39.20
CA LYS A 762 -11.03 30.20 40.49
C LYS A 762 -10.79 28.69 40.33
N GLY A 763 -9.66 28.17 40.82
CA GLY A 763 -9.51 26.71 40.98
C GLY A 763 -8.08 26.18 40.95
N SER A 764 -7.39 26.24 42.10
CA SER A 764 -6.44 25.24 42.66
C SER A 764 -5.30 25.91 43.41
N ASN A 765 -5.36 25.83 44.74
CA ASN A 765 -4.36 26.34 45.68
C ASN A 765 -3.08 25.49 45.68
N LYS A 766 -2.30 25.49 44.61
CA LYS A 766 -0.87 25.12 44.71
C LYS A 766 -0.08 26.39 44.98
N LYS A 767 0.47 26.52 46.19
CA LYS A 767 1.44 27.56 46.58
C LYS A 767 2.58 27.57 45.54
N LYS A 768 2.50 28.44 44.53
CA LYS A 768 3.64 28.75 43.66
C LYS A 768 4.71 29.37 44.55
N GLN A 769 5.79 28.63 44.74
CA GLN A 769 6.98 29.12 45.42
C GLN A 769 7.41 30.41 44.69
N PRO A 770 7.51 31.56 45.37
CA PRO A 770 7.88 32.81 44.71
C PRO A 770 9.27 32.63 44.10
N CYS A 771 9.34 32.71 42.77
CA CYS A 771 10.60 32.69 42.03
C CYS A 771 11.42 33.88 42.53
N LYS A 772 12.53 33.58 43.22
CA LYS A 772 13.44 34.57 43.82
C LYS A 772 14.04 35.41 42.70
N THR A 773 13.86 36.74 42.80
CA THR A 773 14.46 37.82 42.01
C THR A 773 14.23 37.75 40.49
N PRO A 774 13.77 38.83 39.83
CA PRO A 774 13.80 38.87 38.37
C PRO A 774 15.24 38.58 37.93
N PRO A 775 15.47 37.64 37.01
CA PRO A 775 16.81 37.39 36.48
C PRO A 775 17.37 38.73 36.00
N GLU A 776 18.64 39.00 36.32
CA GLU A 776 19.31 40.19 35.80
C GLU A 776 19.08 40.27 34.29
N PRO A 777 18.76 41.46 33.74
CA PRO A 777 18.50 41.60 32.31
C PRO A 777 19.70 41.05 31.57
N GLY A 778 19.47 39.92 30.90
CA GLY A 778 20.53 39.22 30.21
C GLY A 778 21.16 40.15 29.18
N ILE A 779 22.48 40.19 29.19
CA ILE A 779 23.32 40.86 28.21
C ILE A 779 23.09 40.15 26.85
N GLY A 780 22.77 40.88 25.77
CA GLY A 780 22.55 40.33 24.40
C GLY A 780 21.08 40.20 23.94
N ASP A 781 20.86 39.68 22.73
CA ASP A 781 19.54 39.41 22.15
C ASP A 781 19.06 37.99 22.50
N TRP A 782 18.35 37.90 23.63
CA TRP A 782 17.82 36.64 24.13
C TRP A 782 16.67 36.08 23.31
N THR A 783 15.89 36.94 22.66
CA THR A 783 14.79 36.50 21.81
C THR A 783 15.35 35.82 20.56
N LEU A 784 16.34 36.43 19.91
CA LEU A 784 17.05 35.81 18.79
C LEU A 784 17.76 34.52 19.24
N ALA A 785 18.47 34.55 20.38
CA ALA A 785 19.15 33.36 20.90
C ALA A 785 18.18 32.17 21.12
N ARG A 786 16.96 32.44 21.63
CA ARG A 786 15.90 31.42 21.76
C ARG A 786 15.41 30.91 20.41
N THR A 787 15.16 31.80 19.46
CA THR A 787 14.76 31.39 18.10
C THR A 787 15.83 30.53 17.43
N ILE A 788 17.11 30.88 17.56
CA ILE A 788 18.22 30.08 17.03
C ILE A 788 18.26 28.70 17.71
N ALA A 789 18.07 28.64 19.02
CA ALA A 789 17.99 27.38 19.75
C ALA A 789 16.80 26.52 19.28
N PHE A 790 15.65 27.15 19.07
CA PHE A 790 14.46 26.51 18.52
C PHE A 790 14.73 25.94 17.12
N ILE A 791 15.30 26.74 16.21
CA ILE A 791 15.62 26.30 14.85
C ILE A 791 16.59 25.12 14.91
N ARG A 792 17.68 25.21 15.67
CA ARG A 792 18.67 24.12 15.81
C ARG A 792 18.01 22.82 16.28
N ASP A 793 17.27 22.88 17.39
CA ASP A 793 16.74 21.67 18.02
C ASP A 793 15.70 20.98 17.15
N PHE A 794 14.80 21.74 16.51
CA PHE A 794 13.80 21.17 15.60
C PHE A 794 14.34 20.82 14.22
N LEU A 795 15.42 21.48 13.77
CA LEU A 795 16.15 21.06 12.58
C LEU A 795 16.70 19.65 12.79
N TRP A 796 17.38 19.37 13.91
CA TRP A 796 17.85 18.02 14.23
C TRP A 796 16.71 16.99 14.34
N GLN A 797 15.56 17.34 14.90
CA GLN A 797 14.38 16.44 14.87
C GLN A 797 13.93 16.13 13.44
N ARG A 798 13.92 17.15 12.57
CA ARG A 798 13.55 16.99 11.16
C ARG A 798 14.59 16.17 10.39
N GLU A 799 15.88 16.37 10.66
CA GLU A 799 16.98 15.56 10.13
C GLU A 799 16.78 14.09 10.47
N TRP A 800 16.51 13.79 11.75
CA TRP A 800 16.24 12.44 12.21
C TRP A 800 15.06 11.82 11.45
N ALA A 801 13.94 12.54 11.33
CA ALA A 801 12.74 12.07 10.66
C ALA A 801 12.99 11.77 9.18
N TYR A 802 13.67 12.67 8.46
CA TYR A 802 13.99 12.48 7.04
C TYR A 802 15.01 11.38 6.81
N ALA A 803 16.10 11.36 7.57
CA ALA A 803 17.11 10.30 7.49
C ALA A 803 16.49 8.92 7.76
N THR A 804 15.58 8.82 8.72
CA THR A 804 14.87 7.57 8.99
C THR A 804 13.94 7.19 7.83
N ALA A 805 13.23 8.15 7.22
CA ALA A 805 12.34 7.91 6.09
C ALA A 805 13.07 7.49 4.80
N GLU A 806 14.26 8.04 4.56
CA GLU A 806 15.13 7.71 3.42
C GLU A 806 16.01 6.47 3.69
N GLY A 807 15.99 5.92 4.91
CA GLY A 807 16.80 4.76 5.28
C GLY A 807 18.29 5.05 5.44
N ASP A 808 18.68 6.31 5.70
CA ASP A 808 20.06 6.70 5.97
C ASP A 808 20.38 6.60 7.47
N VAL A 809 20.88 5.44 7.84
CA VAL A 809 21.03 5.05 9.24
C VAL A 809 22.31 5.59 9.84
N GLY A 810 23.29 5.90 9.01
CA GLY A 810 24.49 6.62 9.42
C GLY A 810 24.13 8.04 9.82
N HIS A 811 23.26 8.71 9.07
CA HIS A 811 22.79 10.03 9.42
C HIS A 811 21.95 10.01 10.71
N VAL A 812 20.99 9.07 10.85
CA VAL A 812 20.25 8.90 12.10
C VAL A 812 21.20 8.70 13.28
N TYR A 813 22.28 7.95 13.10
CA TYR A 813 23.28 7.72 14.14
C TYR A 813 24.06 8.98 14.52
N GLU A 814 24.41 9.86 13.57
CA GLU A 814 25.04 11.15 13.89
C GLU A 814 24.12 12.07 14.69
N VAL A 815 22.84 12.17 14.30
CA VAL A 815 21.87 12.97 15.06
C VAL A 815 21.65 12.37 16.47
N MET A 816 21.75 11.05 16.60
CA MET A 816 21.71 10.38 17.91
C MET A 816 22.85 10.79 18.83
N LYS A 817 24.07 10.92 18.30
CA LYS A 817 25.20 11.42 19.09
C LYS A 817 24.96 12.85 19.58
N LEU A 818 24.30 13.70 18.78
CA LEU A 818 23.88 15.03 19.23
C LEU A 818 22.82 14.95 20.35
N PHE A 819 21.82 14.09 20.19
CA PHE A 819 20.73 13.93 21.15
C PHE A 819 21.20 13.44 22.53
N LEU A 820 22.32 12.72 22.61
CA LEU A 820 22.97 12.43 23.89
C LEU A 820 23.11 13.69 24.76
N PHE A 821 23.63 14.77 24.17
CA PHE A 821 23.87 16.04 24.86
C PHE A 821 22.57 16.82 25.11
N VAL A 822 21.60 16.73 24.20
CA VAL A 822 20.26 17.30 24.39
C VAL A 822 19.60 16.68 25.62
N TYR A 823 19.61 15.35 25.73
CA TYR A 823 19.01 14.67 26.88
C TYR A 823 19.75 14.95 28.18
N ALA A 824 21.08 15.09 28.14
CA ALA A 824 21.88 15.40 29.33
C ALA A 824 21.46 16.71 30.00
N GLY A 825 20.98 17.69 29.21
CA GLY A 825 20.45 18.96 29.68
C GLY A 825 18.94 18.97 29.96
N SER A 826 18.25 17.84 29.76
CA SER A 826 16.78 17.77 29.80
C SER A 826 16.22 17.16 31.09
N SER A 827 14.88 17.13 31.20
CA SER A 827 14.17 16.37 32.23
C SER A 827 14.14 14.85 31.97
N HIS A 828 14.58 14.40 30.79
CA HIS A 828 14.59 13.01 30.31
C HIS A 828 15.98 12.36 30.42
N THR A 829 16.64 12.52 31.57
CA THR A 829 18.04 12.10 31.78
C THR A 829 18.28 10.58 31.64
N ASN A 830 17.24 9.75 31.71
CA ASN A 830 17.34 8.32 31.43
C ASN A 830 17.83 8.07 29.99
N TYR A 831 17.32 8.84 29.01
CA TYR A 831 17.74 8.73 27.61
C TYR A 831 19.21 9.14 27.40
N THR A 832 19.77 9.99 28.27
CA THR A 832 21.22 10.25 28.26
C THR A 832 22.00 8.98 28.53
N SER A 833 21.58 8.21 29.52
CA SER A 833 22.25 6.95 29.88
C SER A 833 22.09 5.91 28.78
N TYR A 834 20.90 5.83 28.17
CA TYR A 834 20.63 4.87 27.09
C TYR A 834 21.46 5.18 25.84
N PHE A 835 21.54 6.45 25.47
CA PHE A 835 22.31 6.88 24.29
C PHE A 835 23.80 6.73 24.54
N LEU A 836 24.27 7.09 25.73
CA LEU A 836 25.67 6.90 26.09
C LEU A 836 26.05 5.42 26.00
N GLU A 837 25.30 4.56 26.68
CA GLU A 837 25.58 3.12 26.69
C GLU A 837 25.52 2.53 25.28
N GLY A 838 24.53 2.91 24.46
CA GLY A 838 24.44 2.46 23.07
C GLY A 838 25.57 2.98 22.18
N ILE A 839 26.00 4.24 22.34
CA ILE A 839 27.13 4.80 21.58
C ILE A 839 28.42 4.08 21.97
N ILE A 840 28.69 3.89 23.27
CA ILE A 840 29.87 3.17 23.76
C ILE A 840 29.91 1.75 23.20
N ARG A 841 28.77 1.04 23.21
CA ARG A 841 28.69 -0.31 22.69
C ARG A 841 29.00 -0.40 21.21
N LEU A 842 28.54 0.57 20.44
CA LEU A 842 28.75 0.61 18.99
C LEU A 842 30.16 1.03 18.63
N GLU A 843 30.70 2.06 19.28
CA GLU A 843 32.02 2.61 18.93
C GLU A 843 33.19 1.79 19.52
N LEU A 844 33.02 1.21 20.71
CA LEU A 844 34.14 0.60 21.46
C LEU A 844 34.00 -0.89 21.70
N GLU A 845 32.79 -1.43 21.65
CA GLU A 845 32.53 -2.82 22.03
C GLU A 845 31.85 -3.63 20.91
N SER A 846 31.85 -3.16 19.66
CA SER A 846 31.31 -3.90 18.52
C SER A 846 32.45 -4.38 17.60
N SER A 847 32.19 -5.43 16.82
CA SER A 847 33.16 -6.00 15.89
C SER A 847 33.61 -4.99 14.85
N ARG A 848 34.93 -4.78 14.76
CA ARG A 848 35.52 -3.96 13.71
C ARG A 848 35.44 -4.68 12.38
N ASP A 849 35.37 -3.93 11.30
CA ASP A 849 35.39 -4.51 9.96
C ASP A 849 36.81 -5.03 9.62
N PRO A 850 37.04 -6.35 9.48
CA PRO A 850 38.35 -6.86 9.08
C PRO A 850 38.71 -6.51 7.62
N SER A 851 37.75 -6.09 6.80
CA SER A 851 37.96 -5.63 5.42
C SER A 851 38.17 -4.13 5.28
N ALA A 852 37.98 -3.35 6.36
CA ALA A 852 38.39 -1.96 6.39
C ALA A 852 39.91 -1.94 6.48
N ASN A 853 40.57 -1.87 5.32
CA ASN A 853 42.02 -1.79 5.23
C ASN A 853 42.48 -0.55 6.03
N PRO A 854 43.22 -0.72 7.15
CA PRO A 854 43.62 0.41 8.00
C PRO A 854 44.43 1.46 7.24
N ASP A 855 45.11 1.07 6.15
CA ASP A 855 45.87 1.97 5.29
C ASP A 855 44.98 2.90 4.44
N VAL A 856 43.75 2.48 4.10
CA VAL A 856 42.80 3.31 3.34
C VAL A 856 42.14 4.34 4.26
N ALA A 857 41.78 3.95 5.49
CA ALA A 857 41.24 4.88 6.49
C ALA A 857 42.26 5.97 6.88
N ALA A 858 43.55 5.63 6.97
CA ALA A 858 44.61 6.59 7.21
C ALA A 858 44.85 7.57 6.03
N GLN A 859 44.55 7.16 4.79
CA GLN A 859 44.76 7.98 3.59
C GLN A 859 43.58 8.92 3.26
N THR A 860 42.34 8.54 3.58
CA THR A 860 41.16 9.39 3.28
C THR A 860 40.89 10.46 4.34
N GLY A 861 41.58 10.41 5.50
CA GLY A 861 41.31 11.32 6.62
C GLY A 861 39.92 11.14 7.23
N GLN A 862 39.17 10.12 6.80
CA GLN A 862 37.95 9.69 7.47
C GLN A 862 38.37 9.00 8.76
N THR A 863 37.87 9.51 9.89
CA THR A 863 37.97 8.78 11.16
C THR A 863 37.46 7.36 10.93
N PRO A 864 38.09 6.32 11.51
CA PRO A 864 37.66 4.95 11.28
C PRO A 864 36.23 4.81 11.77
N ILE A 865 35.26 4.78 10.85
CA ILE A 865 33.87 4.50 11.19
C ILE A 865 33.75 2.97 11.34
N ASP A 866 34.44 2.44 12.36
CA ASP A 866 34.54 1.01 12.67
C ASP A 866 33.16 0.44 13.10
N ALA A 867 32.22 1.31 13.48
CA ALA A 867 30.84 0.98 13.87
C ALA A 867 29.90 0.69 12.68
N HIS A 868 30.36 0.77 11.42
CA HIS A 868 29.53 0.70 10.21
C HIS A 868 28.56 -0.49 10.15
N ARG A 869 28.98 -1.70 10.52
CA ARG A 869 28.11 -2.90 10.41
C ARG A 869 27.11 -3.05 11.54
N ALA A 870 27.48 -2.63 12.75
CA ALA A 870 26.54 -2.62 13.86
C ALA A 870 25.48 -1.53 13.66
N ILE A 871 25.88 -0.37 13.09
CA ILE A 871 24.96 0.68 12.64
C ILE A 871 24.13 0.20 11.44
N GLU A 872 24.67 -0.56 10.50
CA GLU A 872 23.92 -1.15 9.39
C GLU A 872 22.87 -2.15 9.89
N ALA A 873 23.24 -3.01 10.85
CA ALA A 873 22.34 -3.97 11.47
C ALA A 873 21.22 -3.29 12.26
N ILE A 874 21.57 -2.31 13.09
CA ILE A 874 20.59 -1.49 13.85
C ILE A 874 19.79 -0.60 12.91
N GLY A 875 20.40 -0.16 11.82
CA GLY A 875 19.84 0.75 10.85
C GLY A 875 18.80 0.11 9.94
N ARG A 876 19.06 -1.09 9.42
CA ARG A 876 18.09 -1.86 8.62
C ARG A 876 16.81 -2.14 9.43
N CYS A 877 16.90 -2.15 10.76
CA CYS A 877 15.75 -2.19 11.65
C CYS A 877 14.92 -0.89 11.68
N LYS A 878 15.56 0.28 11.50
CA LYS A 878 14.96 1.61 11.70
C LYS A 878 14.12 2.09 10.51
N ALA A 879 14.46 1.72 9.27
CA ALA A 879 13.69 2.08 8.07
C ALA A 879 12.24 1.52 8.07
N LEU A 880 11.98 0.49 8.89
CA LEU A 880 10.75 -0.30 8.85
C LEU A 880 9.53 0.31 9.54
N GLN A 881 9.73 0.99 10.67
CA GLN A 881 8.60 1.55 11.42
C GLN A 881 8.12 2.87 10.81
N THR A 882 9.02 3.60 10.14
CA THR A 882 8.71 4.89 9.54
C THR A 882 7.93 4.73 8.24
N ALA A 883 8.22 3.73 7.39
CA ALA A 883 7.48 3.50 6.14
C ALA A 883 5.99 3.15 6.35
N ALA A 884 5.66 2.32 7.34
CA ALA A 884 4.27 1.97 7.68
C ALA A 884 3.47 3.17 8.26
N THR A 885 4.19 4.12 8.85
CA THR A 885 3.66 5.30 9.53
C THR A 885 3.53 6.50 8.59
N LEU A 886 4.55 6.77 7.77
CA LEU A 886 4.56 7.83 6.76
C LEU A 886 3.56 7.56 5.63
N TYR A 887 3.30 6.29 5.29
CA TYR A 887 2.28 5.93 4.30
C TYR A 887 0.86 6.33 4.74
N ARG A 888 0.57 6.31 6.05
CA ARG A 888 -0.70 6.84 6.60
C ARG A 888 -0.75 8.36 6.55
N SER A 889 0.37 9.04 6.76
CA SER A 889 0.49 10.51 6.69
C SER A 889 0.38 11.04 5.25
N LEU A 890 0.97 10.34 4.26
CA LEU A 890 0.84 10.67 2.84
C LEU A 890 -0.58 10.41 2.32
N GLN A 891 -1.27 9.36 2.81
CA GLN A 891 -2.70 9.16 2.53
C GLN A 891 -3.61 10.23 3.15
N ALA A 892 -3.20 10.87 4.25
CA ALA A 892 -3.91 11.99 4.85
C ALA A 892 -3.68 13.29 4.06
N LEU A 893 -2.45 13.53 3.58
CA LEU A 893 -2.11 14.68 2.72
C LEU A 893 -2.76 14.62 1.33
N TYR A 894 -3.02 13.43 0.77
CA TYR A 894 -3.75 13.27 -0.50
C TYR A 894 -5.27 13.43 -0.38
N ARG A 895 -5.81 13.70 0.81
CA ARG A 895 -7.19 14.15 0.99
C ARG A 895 -7.25 15.68 0.98
N ALA A 896 -7.04 16.27 -0.19
CA ALA A 896 -7.37 17.67 -0.40
C ALA A 896 -8.86 17.92 -0.03
N PRO A 897 -9.20 19.00 0.68
CA PRO A 897 -10.59 19.39 0.88
C PRO A 897 -11.19 19.75 -0.48
N GLN A 898 -12.33 19.13 -0.81
CA GLN A 898 -13.13 19.62 -1.92
C GLN A 898 -13.54 21.06 -1.62
N THR A 899 -13.11 21.99 -2.47
CA THR A 899 -13.62 23.36 -2.52
C THR A 899 -15.15 23.31 -2.57
N PRO A 900 -15.87 24.09 -1.74
CA PRO A 900 -17.30 24.28 -1.95
C PRO A 900 -17.49 25.12 -3.21
N ILE A 901 -18.04 24.50 -4.25
CA ILE A 901 -18.70 25.23 -5.33
C ILE A 901 -19.96 25.82 -4.70
N ASN A 902 -19.93 27.11 -4.40
CA ASN A 902 -21.11 27.95 -4.35
C ASN A 902 -20.79 29.26 -5.06
N SER A 903 -21.47 29.47 -6.17
CA SER A 903 -21.68 30.76 -6.82
C SER A 903 -23.17 31.05 -6.80
N ALA A 904 -23.51 32.31 -6.50
CA ALA A 904 -24.83 32.92 -6.29
C ALA A 904 -25.40 32.79 -4.87
#